data_AF-A0A8X6W5F1-F1
#
_entry.id   AF-A0A8X6W5F1-F1
#
_cell.length_a   1.000
_cell.length_b   1.000
_cell.length_c   1.000
_cell.angle_alpha   90.00
_cell.angle_beta   90.00
_cell.angle_gamma   90.00
#
_symmetry.space_group_name_H-M   'P 1'
#
loop_
_entity.id
_entity.type
_entity.pdbx_description
1 polymer ?
#
loop_
_entity_poly.entity_id
_entity_poly.type
_entity_poly.pdbx_seq_one_letter_code
_entity_poly.pdbx_strand_id
1 'polypeptide(L)'
;MYRQILVDPNQRDLQRIMWKTSADAPVKTYKLATVTYGTVSAPFLATRTLRALADEEKAEFPDAADVICNDSYMDDILSGESTLEGAKKLQTRLSQLLQRGGFELHKWVSNSPELLKDLSTSSYVFDKEFQDAPVKTLEIARLYDPLGLIGPIVTKAKIFIQELWKIKLDWSEQLPPDAMEEWMNFYQKLAKVNNFKIPRCILLPSTIRIEIHGFSDASERAYAAVVYIKCFNESGQSQTRLLCSKSRVAPLKTLTIPRFINNIKAKESCNKKKYLTADEVKSSTEFLAKIAQLSEFKAEIDALKKKVKGVSKTSKLKALDPFLDENSLLRVGGRLCNADLPFEAKHQIIIPSKHKFTKLLLSICIRSFHIGAQGLVHQIRMQFWPINGKGIARKTVHDCIACFRQKPTGVDQLMGNLPSESNSKCTIFKLWGGFFCGPFQIKFKNQRKGIFSKVYVAIFVCLATKAIHLEAVTDLTTEAFIAALKRLCARRGRISTLMSDNATNFKGAAAELNRFIKLICNKNETLANYFASEAIQWKFIPPRSPNFGVLPLSDNINEYEVLTPGHFIIGRPISAIPEPAILDISDNRLSRWQYTTKCVQTIWKRWKNDYLNHLQQRNKWQFEKNNVAVGCLVLLKENDLPPCKWTMARILEVIYGTDGKNRQRNEALGPGIPCLKTSLSPIRVGDRGGQVGPCPGWQIVRKAVTDRSVTSRSIAQHIESETRHSVFARTIRRRLQQSGLSARRPLLGLALTQNPRRLLCQWCDERRMWATEWNEVVFTDESRICLQHHDGRIQVWRHHGERMLNSCVMHRHTGPAPGIMVWGGIGYHSRIPLVRIAGTLKSQRYISEVLEAVVLPYLQGLATAIFQ
;
A
#
# COMPACT_ATOMS: atom_id res chain seq x y z
N MET A 1 -19.72 -5.99 -45.95
CA MET A 1 -21.19 -5.80 -45.84
C MET A 1 -21.62 -4.33 -45.79
N TYR A 2 -21.54 -3.61 -44.65
CA TYR A 2 -22.16 -2.27 -44.50
C TYR A 2 -21.82 -1.22 -45.58
N ARG A 3 -20.56 -1.18 -46.03
CA ARG A 3 -20.09 -0.23 -47.05
C ARG A 3 -20.65 -0.48 -48.46
N GLN A 4 -21.28 -1.63 -48.70
CA GLN A 4 -21.92 -1.94 -49.98
C GLN A 4 -23.38 -1.44 -50.05
N ILE A 5 -23.91 -0.95 -48.92
CA ILE A 5 -25.30 -0.51 -48.84
C ILE A 5 -25.32 1.02 -48.91
N LEU A 6 -25.95 1.54 -49.96
CA LEU A 6 -26.14 2.98 -50.12
C LEU A 6 -27.19 3.51 -49.16
N VAL A 7 -26.92 4.70 -48.63
CA VAL A 7 -27.86 5.46 -47.80
C VAL A 7 -28.62 6.42 -48.71
N ASP A 8 -29.93 6.52 -48.48
CA ASP A 8 -30.79 7.46 -49.18
C ASP A 8 -30.19 8.88 -49.15
N PRO A 9 -30.12 9.60 -50.29
CA PRO A 9 -29.53 10.93 -50.36
C PRO A 9 -30.04 11.91 -49.29
N ASN A 10 -31.32 11.83 -48.93
CA ASN A 10 -31.95 12.72 -47.95
C ASN A 10 -31.45 12.45 -46.52
N GLN A 11 -30.92 11.26 -46.25
CA GLN A 11 -30.43 10.86 -44.92
C GLN A 11 -28.91 10.95 -44.77
N ARG A 12 -28.16 11.19 -45.86
CA ARG A 12 -26.68 11.29 -45.82
C ARG A 12 -26.18 12.44 -44.95
N ASP A 13 -26.99 13.49 -44.78
CA ASP A 13 -26.67 14.61 -43.90
C ASP A 13 -26.64 14.24 -42.42
N LEU A 14 -27.34 13.16 -42.03
CA LEU A 14 -27.28 12.61 -40.68
C LEU A 14 -25.96 11.87 -40.40
N GLN A 15 -25.14 11.62 -41.42
CA GLN A 15 -23.85 10.91 -41.33
C GLN A 15 -22.66 11.81 -41.70
N ARG A 16 -22.74 13.11 -41.36
CA ARG A 16 -21.64 14.05 -41.56
C ARG A 16 -20.49 13.79 -40.58
N ILE A 17 -19.27 13.78 -41.11
CA ILE A 17 -18.04 13.70 -40.32
C ILE A 17 -17.17 14.92 -40.59
N MET A 18 -16.51 15.40 -39.54
CA MET A 18 -15.47 16.43 -39.64
C MET A 18 -14.11 15.76 -39.60
N TRP A 19 -13.25 16.09 -40.57
CA TRP A 19 -11.91 15.54 -40.68
C TRP A 19 -10.87 16.64 -40.75
N LYS A 20 -9.76 16.46 -40.04
CA LYS A 20 -8.66 17.42 -39.99
C LYS A 20 -7.35 16.66 -40.15
N THR A 21 -6.61 16.94 -41.22
CA THR A 21 -5.39 16.18 -41.58
C THR A 21 -4.18 16.54 -40.71
N SER A 22 -4.12 17.78 -40.19
CA SER A 22 -3.07 18.25 -39.28
C SER A 22 -3.63 19.33 -38.34
N ALA A 23 -2.89 19.67 -37.28
CA ALA A 23 -3.33 20.68 -36.30
C ALA A 23 -3.60 22.06 -36.92
N ASP A 24 -2.95 22.38 -38.04
CA ASP A 24 -3.04 23.67 -38.72
C ASP A 24 -3.91 23.65 -40.00
N ALA A 25 -4.31 22.46 -40.47
CA ALA A 25 -5.16 22.34 -41.66
C ALA A 25 -6.63 22.76 -41.38
N PRO A 26 -7.35 23.31 -42.36
CA PRO A 26 -8.78 23.61 -42.21
C PRO A 26 -9.60 22.33 -42.04
N VAL A 27 -10.66 22.39 -41.23
CA VAL A 27 -11.57 21.27 -41.01
C VAL A 27 -12.41 21.03 -42.27
N LYS A 28 -12.33 19.81 -42.81
CA LYS A 28 -13.14 19.37 -43.96
C LYS A 28 -14.37 18.62 -43.46
N THR A 29 -15.52 18.84 -44.11
CA THR A 29 -16.77 18.13 -43.81
C THR A 29 -17.06 17.11 -44.91
N TYR A 30 -17.25 15.85 -44.54
CA TYR A 30 -17.60 14.77 -45.45
C TYR A 30 -18.98 14.23 -45.12
N LYS A 31 -19.74 13.79 -46.15
CA LYS A 31 -21.00 13.08 -46.01
C LYS A 31 -20.78 11.61 -46.40
N LEU A 32 -21.05 10.68 -45.49
CA LEU A 32 -20.91 9.26 -45.81
C LEU A 32 -22.13 8.82 -46.65
N ALA A 33 -21.86 8.25 -47.83
CA ALA A 33 -22.90 7.79 -48.75
C ALA A 33 -23.38 6.37 -48.48
N THR A 34 -22.68 5.63 -47.62
CA THR A 34 -22.92 4.21 -47.32
C THR A 34 -23.20 3.99 -45.85
N VAL A 35 -23.87 2.89 -45.51
CA VAL A 35 -24.22 2.56 -44.13
C VAL A 35 -22.94 2.49 -43.30
N THR A 36 -22.90 3.27 -42.22
CA THR A 36 -21.72 3.39 -41.35
C THR A 36 -21.87 2.50 -40.13
N TYR A 37 -20.87 1.65 -39.89
CA TYR A 37 -20.80 0.79 -38.72
C TYR A 37 -20.82 1.62 -37.42
N GLY A 38 -21.41 1.06 -36.36
CA GLY A 38 -21.53 1.73 -35.06
C GLY A 38 -22.75 2.66 -34.90
N THR A 39 -23.55 2.84 -35.95
CA THR A 39 -24.88 3.46 -35.83
C THR A 39 -25.93 2.42 -35.39
N VAL A 40 -26.91 2.81 -34.59
CA VAL A 40 -27.95 1.90 -34.05
C VAL A 40 -28.77 1.24 -35.19
N SER A 41 -28.96 1.95 -36.30
CA SER A 41 -29.73 1.49 -37.46
C SER A 41 -28.94 0.61 -38.43
N ALA A 42 -27.60 0.63 -38.41
CA ALA A 42 -26.79 -0.08 -39.40
C ALA A 42 -27.04 -1.60 -39.46
N PRO A 43 -27.11 -2.34 -38.32
CA PRO A 43 -27.39 -3.78 -38.36
C PRO A 43 -28.77 -4.09 -38.97
N PHE A 44 -29.79 -3.30 -38.60
CA PHE A 44 -31.14 -3.48 -39.13
C PHE A 44 -31.19 -3.30 -40.65
N LEU A 45 -30.58 -2.22 -41.15
CA LEU A 45 -30.51 -1.94 -42.59
C LEU A 45 -29.79 -3.06 -43.34
N ALA A 46 -28.66 -3.54 -42.81
CA ALA A 46 -27.90 -4.59 -43.45
C ALA A 46 -28.64 -5.93 -43.51
N THR A 47 -29.22 -6.37 -42.38
CA THR A 47 -30.02 -7.60 -42.35
C THR A 47 -31.26 -7.48 -43.25
N ARG A 48 -31.91 -6.32 -43.31
CA ARG A 48 -33.08 -6.11 -44.19
C ARG A 48 -32.70 -6.17 -45.67
N THR A 49 -31.56 -5.59 -46.06
CA THR A 49 -31.03 -5.66 -47.43
C THR A 49 -30.68 -7.09 -47.82
N LEU A 50 -30.03 -7.85 -46.94
CA LEU A 50 -29.74 -9.27 -47.18
C LEU A 50 -31.01 -10.12 -47.33
N ARG A 51 -32.03 -9.87 -46.50
CA ARG A 51 -33.34 -10.54 -46.64
C ARG A 51 -34.06 -10.15 -47.92
N ALA A 52 -34.04 -8.87 -48.30
CA ALA A 52 -34.62 -8.42 -49.57
C ALA A 52 -33.99 -9.15 -50.76
N LEU A 53 -32.66 -9.22 -50.78
CA LEU A 53 -31.93 -9.96 -51.81
C LEU A 53 -32.30 -11.44 -51.83
N ALA A 54 -32.41 -12.08 -50.66
CA ALA A 54 -32.84 -13.47 -50.56
C ALA A 54 -34.27 -13.69 -51.06
N ASP A 55 -35.19 -12.77 -50.80
CA ASP A 55 -36.58 -12.83 -51.26
C ASP A 55 -36.67 -12.65 -52.79
N GLU A 56 -35.92 -11.69 -53.35
CA GLU A 56 -35.88 -11.41 -54.80
C GLU A 56 -35.25 -12.54 -55.60
N GLU A 57 -34.17 -13.14 -55.09
CA GLU A 57 -33.40 -14.20 -55.76
C GLU A 57 -33.88 -15.62 -55.41
N LYS A 58 -34.96 -15.74 -54.62
CA LYS A 58 -35.47 -17.03 -54.12
C LYS A 58 -35.84 -18.01 -55.23
N ALA A 59 -36.30 -17.51 -56.37
CA ALA A 59 -36.71 -18.33 -57.51
C ALA A 59 -35.52 -19.08 -58.15
N GLU A 60 -34.34 -18.46 -58.19
CA GLU A 60 -33.14 -19.04 -58.82
C GLU A 60 -32.25 -19.77 -57.79
N PHE A 61 -32.25 -19.29 -56.54
CA PHE A 61 -31.40 -19.80 -55.45
C PHE A 61 -32.18 -20.14 -54.16
N PRO A 62 -33.13 -21.09 -54.18
CA PRO A 62 -34.00 -21.38 -53.01
C PRO A 62 -33.23 -21.85 -51.79
N ASP A 63 -32.25 -22.73 -51.97
CA ASP A 63 -31.37 -23.28 -50.94
C ASP A 63 -30.50 -22.20 -50.26
N ALA A 64 -29.91 -21.30 -51.05
CA ALA A 64 -29.11 -20.20 -50.51
C ALA A 64 -29.98 -19.11 -49.85
N ALA A 65 -31.18 -18.83 -50.39
CA ALA A 65 -32.12 -17.88 -49.82
C ALA A 65 -32.63 -18.33 -48.45
N ASP A 66 -32.95 -19.61 -48.29
CA ASP A 66 -33.39 -20.18 -47.02
C ASP A 66 -32.27 -20.13 -45.96
N VAL A 67 -31.01 -20.35 -46.36
CA VAL A 67 -29.84 -20.18 -45.49
C VAL A 67 -29.68 -18.74 -45.02
N ILE A 68 -29.85 -17.74 -45.89
CA ILE A 68 -29.77 -16.33 -45.49
C ILE A 68 -30.92 -15.98 -44.51
N CYS A 69 -32.11 -16.54 -44.69
CA CYS A 69 -33.25 -16.25 -43.83
C CYS A 69 -33.15 -16.91 -42.45
N ASN A 70 -32.67 -18.16 -42.40
CA ASN A 70 -32.74 -19.01 -41.21
C ASN A 70 -31.40 -19.19 -40.49
N ASP A 71 -30.29 -19.17 -41.23
CA ASP A 71 -28.94 -19.52 -40.74
C ASP A 71 -27.99 -18.31 -40.67
N SER A 72 -28.49 -17.09 -40.85
CA SER A 72 -27.70 -15.86 -40.69
C SER A 72 -27.72 -15.37 -39.24
N TYR A 73 -26.54 -15.08 -38.70
CA TYR A 73 -26.36 -14.43 -37.40
C TYR A 73 -25.56 -13.14 -37.57
N MET A 74 -26.27 -12.00 -37.59
CA MET A 74 -25.70 -10.68 -37.84
C MET A 74 -24.95 -10.61 -39.18
N ASP A 75 -23.61 -10.63 -39.15
CA ASP A 75 -22.73 -10.52 -40.31
C ASP A 75 -22.21 -11.89 -40.78
N ASP A 76 -22.47 -12.97 -40.01
CA ASP A 76 -21.96 -14.32 -40.25
C ASP A 76 -23.07 -15.28 -40.73
N ILE A 77 -22.71 -16.21 -41.62
CA ILE A 77 -23.62 -17.27 -42.10
C ILE A 77 -23.13 -18.62 -41.58
N LEU A 78 -24.00 -19.35 -40.88
CA LEU A 78 -23.67 -20.58 -40.17
C LEU A 78 -24.56 -21.72 -40.63
N SER A 79 -24.25 -22.27 -41.81
CA SER A 79 -25.01 -23.39 -42.37
C SER A 79 -24.15 -24.65 -42.52
N GLY A 80 -24.79 -25.78 -42.82
CA GLY A 80 -24.12 -27.05 -43.00
C GLY A 80 -24.99 -28.05 -43.74
N GLU A 81 -24.33 -29.03 -44.36
CA GLU A 81 -24.97 -30.06 -45.17
C GLU A 81 -24.54 -31.46 -44.74
N SER A 82 -25.35 -32.46 -45.09
CA SER A 82 -25.09 -33.87 -44.70
C SER A 82 -24.10 -34.57 -45.62
N THR A 83 -23.85 -34.03 -46.82
CA THR A 83 -22.90 -34.56 -47.81
C THR A 83 -21.90 -33.49 -48.25
N LEU A 84 -20.69 -33.90 -48.62
CA LEU A 84 -19.63 -32.98 -49.07
C LEU A 84 -20.01 -32.28 -50.39
N GLU A 85 -20.63 -33.01 -51.32
CA GLU A 85 -21.10 -32.45 -52.59
C GLU A 85 -22.23 -31.44 -52.40
N GLY A 86 -23.19 -31.75 -51.50
CA GLY A 86 -24.24 -30.81 -51.11
C GLY A 86 -23.68 -29.52 -50.53
N ALA A 87 -22.67 -29.65 -49.65
CA ALA A 87 -22.00 -28.50 -49.04
C ALA A 87 -21.24 -27.63 -50.07
N LYS A 88 -20.56 -28.24 -51.06
CA LYS A 88 -19.88 -27.50 -52.15
C LYS A 88 -20.87 -26.77 -53.05
N LYS A 89 -21.99 -27.42 -53.38
CA LYS A 89 -23.07 -26.81 -54.18
C LYS A 89 -23.69 -25.62 -53.46
N LEU A 90 -23.98 -25.78 -52.17
CA LEU A 90 -24.53 -24.71 -51.32
C LEU A 90 -23.57 -23.52 -51.21
N GLN A 91 -22.27 -23.77 -50.96
CA GLN A 91 -21.23 -22.74 -50.91
C GLN A 91 -21.16 -21.92 -52.22
N THR A 92 -21.21 -22.60 -53.36
CA THR A 92 -21.16 -21.95 -54.68
C THR A 92 -22.39 -21.09 -54.91
N ARG A 93 -23.59 -21.64 -54.64
CA ARG A 93 -24.87 -20.94 -54.83
C ARG A 93 -25.03 -19.76 -53.89
N LEU A 94 -24.60 -19.89 -52.64
CA LEU A 94 -24.58 -18.80 -51.66
C LEU A 94 -23.65 -17.66 -52.10
N SER A 95 -22.47 -18.00 -52.63
CA SER A 95 -21.52 -17.02 -53.16
C SER A 95 -22.10 -16.28 -54.37
N GLN A 96 -22.75 -16.99 -55.30
CA GLN A 96 -23.39 -16.41 -56.47
C GLN A 96 -24.57 -15.48 -56.11
N LEU A 97 -25.45 -15.91 -55.20
CA LEU A 97 -26.58 -15.09 -54.72
C LEU A 97 -26.07 -13.78 -54.11
N LEU A 98 -25.12 -13.85 -53.18
CA LEU A 98 -24.60 -12.67 -52.49
C LEU A 98 -23.79 -11.76 -53.42
N GLN A 99 -23.13 -12.32 -54.42
CA GLN A 99 -22.41 -11.55 -55.43
C GLN A 99 -23.36 -10.69 -56.28
N ARG A 100 -24.61 -11.11 -56.53
CA ARG A 100 -25.63 -10.26 -57.19
C ARG A 100 -25.94 -8.99 -56.40
N GLY A 101 -25.89 -9.08 -55.07
CA GLY A 101 -26.00 -7.93 -54.17
C GLY A 101 -24.69 -7.17 -53.91
N GLY A 102 -23.59 -7.51 -54.59
CA GLY A 102 -22.27 -6.93 -54.35
C GLY A 102 -21.65 -7.34 -53.00
N PHE A 103 -22.15 -8.40 -52.36
CA PHE A 103 -21.64 -8.91 -51.10
C PHE A 103 -20.67 -10.07 -51.36
N GLU A 104 -19.38 -9.82 -51.19
CA GLU A 104 -18.37 -10.88 -51.25
C GLU A 104 -18.25 -11.61 -49.91
N LEU A 105 -18.35 -12.93 -49.95
CA LEU A 105 -18.09 -13.80 -48.81
C LEU A 105 -16.58 -14.01 -48.64
N HIS A 106 -16.09 -13.79 -47.43
CA HIS A 106 -14.69 -13.98 -47.07
C HIS A 106 -14.59 -14.84 -45.81
N LYS A 107 -13.38 -15.36 -45.52
CA LYS A 107 -13.05 -16.10 -44.29
C LYS A 107 -13.86 -17.39 -44.10
N TRP A 108 -13.90 -18.22 -45.13
CA TRP A 108 -14.53 -19.54 -45.08
C TRP A 108 -13.89 -20.43 -44.00
N VAL A 109 -14.73 -21.07 -43.19
CA VAL A 109 -14.31 -22.04 -42.17
C VAL A 109 -15.14 -23.30 -42.36
N SER A 110 -14.49 -24.46 -42.42
CA SER A 110 -15.14 -25.75 -42.60
C SER A 110 -14.51 -26.81 -41.70
N ASN A 111 -15.32 -27.80 -41.30
CA ASN A 111 -14.89 -29.01 -40.62
C ASN A 111 -14.24 -30.03 -41.59
N SER A 112 -14.45 -29.88 -42.90
CA SER A 112 -13.79 -30.67 -43.94
C SER A 112 -12.77 -29.80 -44.69
N PRO A 113 -11.47 -30.15 -44.67
CA PRO A 113 -10.44 -29.44 -45.41
C PRO A 113 -10.69 -29.44 -46.93
N GLU A 114 -11.40 -30.44 -47.45
CA GLU A 114 -11.69 -30.61 -48.88
C GLU A 114 -12.66 -29.56 -49.43
N LEU A 115 -13.44 -28.92 -48.55
CA LEU A 115 -14.33 -27.81 -48.90
C LEU A 115 -13.60 -26.46 -49.02
N LEU A 116 -12.34 -26.41 -48.57
CA LEU A 116 -11.52 -25.19 -48.50
C LEU A 116 -10.38 -25.19 -49.53
N LYS A 117 -10.18 -26.29 -50.26
CA LYS A 117 -9.08 -26.44 -51.23
C LYS A 117 -9.19 -25.47 -52.43
N ASP A 118 -10.41 -25.17 -52.85
CA ASP A 118 -10.70 -24.37 -54.06
C ASP A 118 -10.85 -22.86 -53.77
N LEU A 119 -10.69 -22.46 -52.49
CA LEU A 119 -10.86 -21.09 -52.03
C LEU A 119 -9.57 -20.56 -51.40
N SER A 120 -9.24 -19.29 -51.64
CA SER A 120 -8.14 -18.59 -50.96
C SER A 120 -8.45 -18.47 -49.46
N THR A 121 -8.19 -19.53 -48.72
CA THR A 121 -8.56 -19.61 -47.31
C THR A 121 -7.34 -19.28 -46.45
N SER A 122 -7.43 -18.23 -45.64
CA SER A 122 -6.54 -18.06 -44.50
C SER A 122 -6.86 -19.15 -43.48
N SER A 123 -6.12 -20.26 -43.52
CA SER A 123 -6.17 -21.28 -42.48
C SER A 123 -5.83 -20.61 -41.14
N TYR A 124 -6.78 -20.58 -40.21
CA TYR A 124 -6.53 -20.00 -38.90
C TYR A 124 -5.80 -21.02 -38.02
N VAL A 125 -4.47 -20.96 -38.08
CA VAL A 125 -3.59 -21.60 -37.12
C VAL A 125 -3.08 -20.49 -36.20
N PHE A 126 -3.18 -20.67 -34.88
CA PHE A 126 -2.40 -19.82 -33.97
C PHE A 126 -0.92 -20.19 -34.18
N ASP A 127 -0.23 -19.41 -34.99
CA ASP A 127 1.19 -19.60 -35.25
C ASP A 127 1.99 -19.37 -33.97
N LYS A 128 3.00 -20.23 -33.78
CA LYS A 128 3.93 -20.16 -32.63
C LYS A 128 4.84 -18.93 -32.70
N GLU A 129 4.91 -18.26 -33.84
CA GLU A 129 5.85 -17.17 -34.11
C GLU A 129 5.10 -15.86 -34.35
N PHE A 130 4.80 -15.14 -33.28
CA PHE A 130 4.35 -13.75 -33.35
C PHE A 130 5.15 -12.94 -32.32
N GLN A 131 6.26 -12.33 -32.76
CA GLN A 131 7.12 -11.51 -31.90
C GLN A 131 6.85 -10.00 -32.02
N ASP A 132 6.26 -9.51 -33.12
CA ASP A 132 6.25 -8.06 -33.39
C ASP A 132 4.91 -7.51 -33.93
N ALA A 133 3.85 -7.52 -33.11
CA ALA A 133 2.69 -6.65 -33.36
C ALA A 133 2.21 -5.90 -32.11
N PRO A 134 2.01 -4.57 -32.18
CA PRO A 134 1.63 -3.75 -31.04
C PRO A 134 0.14 -3.81 -30.67
N VAL A 135 -0.72 -4.45 -31.46
CA VAL A 135 -2.18 -4.39 -31.27
C VAL A 135 -2.71 -5.59 -30.47
N LYS A 136 -2.47 -5.55 -29.16
CA LYS A 136 -2.73 -6.64 -28.20
C LYS A 136 -4.22 -6.84 -27.81
N THR A 137 -5.16 -6.24 -28.53
CA THR A 137 -6.60 -6.27 -28.18
C THR A 137 -7.50 -6.87 -29.26
N LEU A 138 -7.07 -6.90 -30.53
CA LEU A 138 -7.92 -7.38 -31.63
C LEU A 138 -8.03 -8.91 -31.70
N GLU A 139 -6.99 -9.64 -31.29
CA GLU A 139 -6.96 -11.11 -31.41
C GLU A 139 -7.95 -11.81 -30.50
N ILE A 140 -8.22 -11.27 -29.31
CA ILE A 140 -9.23 -11.81 -28.39
C ILE A 140 -10.64 -11.62 -28.97
N ALA A 141 -10.87 -10.52 -29.69
CA ALA A 141 -12.14 -10.26 -30.37
C ALA A 141 -12.35 -11.17 -31.60
N ARG A 142 -11.29 -11.82 -32.11
CA ARG A 142 -11.35 -12.81 -33.19
C ARG A 142 -11.73 -14.21 -32.70
N LEU A 143 -11.70 -14.47 -31.39
CA LEU A 143 -12.16 -15.74 -30.82
C LEU A 143 -13.67 -15.86 -30.93
N TYR A 144 -14.13 -16.66 -31.89
CA TYR A 144 -15.54 -16.95 -32.10
C TYR A 144 -15.99 -18.13 -31.24
N ASP A 145 -16.74 -17.85 -30.16
CA ASP A 145 -17.26 -18.87 -29.23
C ASP A 145 -18.72 -18.55 -28.84
N PRO A 146 -19.70 -18.82 -29.72
CA PRO A 146 -21.10 -18.48 -29.49
C PRO A 146 -21.73 -19.28 -28.33
N LEU A 147 -21.26 -20.52 -28.12
CA LEU A 147 -21.74 -21.41 -27.06
C LEU A 147 -20.96 -21.25 -25.74
N GLY A 148 -19.89 -20.46 -25.73
CA GLY A 148 -19.05 -20.24 -24.55
C GLY A 148 -18.24 -21.45 -24.12
N LEU A 149 -17.92 -22.38 -25.02
CA LEU A 149 -17.23 -23.64 -24.68
C LEU A 149 -15.77 -23.40 -24.26
N ILE A 150 -15.13 -22.35 -24.77
CA ILE A 150 -13.80 -21.87 -24.34
C ILE A 150 -13.91 -20.69 -23.36
N GLY A 151 -15.08 -20.53 -22.73
CA GLY A 151 -15.40 -19.46 -21.78
C GLY A 151 -14.31 -19.17 -20.73
N PRO A 152 -13.68 -20.16 -20.07
CA PRO A 152 -12.61 -19.91 -19.11
C PRO A 152 -11.38 -19.20 -19.70
N ILE A 153 -11.02 -19.49 -20.95
CA ILE A 153 -9.89 -18.88 -21.65
C ILE A 153 -10.25 -17.44 -22.04
N VAL A 154 -11.43 -17.26 -22.65
CA VAL A 154 -11.94 -15.95 -23.07
C VAL A 154 -12.12 -15.02 -21.86
N THR A 155 -12.55 -15.53 -20.71
CA THR A 155 -12.74 -14.73 -19.50
C THR A 155 -11.42 -14.19 -18.97
N LYS A 156 -10.34 -14.99 -18.95
CA LYS A 156 -9.01 -14.52 -18.55
C LYS A 156 -8.51 -13.42 -19.47
N ALA A 157 -8.67 -13.61 -20.77
CA ALA A 157 -8.33 -12.62 -21.78
C ALA A 157 -9.10 -11.29 -21.58
N LYS A 158 -10.42 -11.36 -21.34
CA LYS A 158 -11.24 -10.18 -21.06
C LYS A 158 -10.88 -9.48 -19.76
N ILE A 159 -10.51 -10.23 -18.71
CA ILE A 159 -10.02 -9.64 -17.45
C ILE A 159 -8.70 -8.90 -17.69
N PHE A 160 -7.78 -9.49 -18.45
CA PHE A 160 -6.51 -8.84 -18.78
C PHE A 160 -6.74 -7.51 -19.53
N ILE A 161 -7.63 -7.49 -20.53
CA ILE A 161 -8.03 -6.24 -21.22
C ILE A 161 -8.57 -5.21 -20.22
N GLN A 162 -9.43 -5.63 -19.28
CA GLN A 162 -9.97 -4.74 -18.27
C GLN A 162 -8.89 -4.15 -17.36
N GLU A 163 -7.84 -4.91 -17.01
CA GLU A 163 -6.69 -4.39 -16.26
C GLU A 163 -5.89 -3.36 -17.09
N LEU A 164 -5.66 -3.60 -18.38
CA LEU A 164 -5.01 -2.62 -19.25
C LEU A 164 -5.78 -1.30 -19.33
N TRP A 165 -7.12 -1.37 -19.39
CA TRP A 165 -7.97 -0.17 -19.37
C TRP A 165 -7.87 0.60 -18.04
N LYS A 166 -7.65 -0.07 -16.90
CA LYS A 166 -7.41 0.61 -15.62
C LYS A 166 -6.10 1.40 -15.63
N ILE A 167 -5.08 0.89 -16.34
CA ILE A 167 -3.78 1.54 -16.51
C ILE A 167 -3.87 2.73 -17.50
N LYS A 168 -4.97 2.83 -18.27
CA LYS A 168 -5.23 3.87 -19.28
C LYS A 168 -4.14 3.94 -20.37
N LEU A 169 -3.61 2.78 -20.76
CA LEU A 169 -2.71 2.66 -21.90
C LEU A 169 -3.47 2.99 -23.19
N ASP A 170 -2.84 3.77 -24.06
CA ASP A 170 -3.35 4.00 -25.41
C ASP A 170 -3.05 2.80 -26.31
N TRP A 171 -3.84 2.59 -27.36
CA TRP A 171 -3.67 1.49 -28.34
C TRP A 171 -2.31 1.43 -29.04
N SER A 172 -1.57 2.54 -29.06
CA SER A 172 -0.23 2.67 -29.65
C SER A 172 0.92 2.54 -28.63
N GLU A 173 0.61 2.46 -27.33
CA GLU A 173 1.62 2.40 -26.27
C GLU A 173 2.04 0.95 -25.98
N GLN A 174 3.33 0.75 -25.70
CA GLN A 174 3.86 -0.56 -25.33
C GLN A 174 3.36 -1.00 -23.94
N LEU A 175 3.13 -2.31 -23.77
CA LEU A 175 2.75 -2.86 -22.47
C LEU A 175 3.87 -2.69 -21.43
N PRO A 176 3.53 -2.40 -20.17
CA PRO A 176 4.46 -2.51 -19.05
C PRO A 176 5.13 -3.89 -19.00
N PRO A 177 6.39 -4.00 -18.55
CA PRO A 177 7.14 -5.26 -18.51
C PRO A 177 6.37 -6.40 -17.83
N ASP A 178 5.77 -6.11 -16.66
CA ASP A 178 5.00 -7.07 -15.88
C ASP A 178 3.78 -7.61 -16.65
N ALA A 179 3.06 -6.74 -17.34
CA ALA A 179 1.89 -7.12 -18.14
C ALA A 179 2.27 -7.85 -19.42
N MET A 180 3.45 -7.55 -19.99
CA MET A 180 3.97 -8.22 -21.17
C MET A 180 4.37 -9.67 -20.87
N GLU A 181 4.97 -9.93 -19.71
CA GLU A 181 5.28 -11.29 -19.25
C GLU A 181 4.00 -12.13 -19.05
N GLU A 182 2.99 -11.56 -18.39
CA GLU A 182 1.69 -12.22 -18.19
C GLU A 182 1.01 -12.53 -19.54
N TRP A 183 1.04 -11.57 -20.47
CA TRP A 183 0.49 -11.74 -21.81
C TRP A 183 1.20 -12.84 -22.60
N MET A 184 2.54 -12.85 -22.63
CA MET A 184 3.31 -13.86 -23.36
C MET A 184 3.06 -15.27 -22.81
N ASN A 185 2.96 -15.41 -21.49
CA ASN A 185 2.63 -16.69 -20.85
C ASN A 185 1.20 -17.14 -21.21
N PHE A 186 0.24 -16.22 -21.26
CA PHE A 186 -1.12 -16.51 -21.71
C PHE A 186 -1.15 -16.93 -23.19
N TYR A 187 -0.45 -16.22 -24.06
CA TYR A 187 -0.39 -16.47 -25.50
C TYR A 187 0.24 -17.84 -25.82
N GLN A 188 1.37 -18.18 -25.21
CA GLN A 188 2.01 -19.49 -25.38
C GLN A 188 1.08 -20.66 -25.00
N LYS A 189 0.22 -20.47 -23.99
CA LYS A 189 -0.78 -21.46 -23.58
C LYS A 189 -1.95 -21.54 -24.55
N LEU A 190 -2.26 -20.47 -25.27
CA LEU A 190 -3.37 -20.39 -26.21
C LEU A 190 -3.17 -21.34 -27.40
N ALA A 191 -1.93 -21.58 -27.83
CA ALA A 191 -1.61 -22.57 -28.87
C ALA A 191 -2.09 -24.00 -28.52
N LYS A 192 -2.23 -24.34 -27.23
CA LYS A 192 -2.76 -25.65 -26.80
C LYS A 192 -4.25 -25.82 -27.11
N VAL A 193 -4.98 -24.73 -27.33
CA VAL A 193 -6.41 -24.75 -27.65
C VAL A 193 -6.67 -25.38 -29.03
N ASN A 194 -5.71 -25.28 -29.97
CA ASN A 194 -5.82 -25.92 -31.29
C ASN A 194 -6.00 -27.44 -31.22
N ASN A 195 -5.50 -28.08 -30.15
CA ASN A 195 -5.62 -29.52 -29.96
C ASN A 195 -6.90 -29.92 -29.22
N PHE A 196 -7.69 -28.95 -28.75
CA PHE A 196 -8.89 -29.22 -27.97
C PHE A 196 -10.07 -29.48 -28.90
N LYS A 197 -10.56 -30.73 -28.92
CA LYS A 197 -11.71 -31.15 -29.71
C LYS A 197 -12.92 -31.36 -28.79
N ILE A 198 -14.06 -30.79 -29.19
CA ILE A 198 -15.33 -30.95 -28.48
C ILE A 198 -16.28 -31.75 -29.37
N PRO A 199 -16.89 -32.84 -28.87
CA PRO A 199 -17.82 -33.62 -29.67
C PRO A 199 -19.11 -32.84 -29.93
N ARG A 200 -19.50 -32.72 -31.21
CA ARG A 200 -20.67 -31.96 -31.66
C ARG A 200 -22.00 -32.59 -31.25
N CYS A 201 -22.10 -33.92 -31.29
CA CYS A 201 -23.27 -34.63 -30.80
C CYS A 201 -23.24 -34.70 -29.27
N ILE A 202 -24.28 -34.20 -28.60
CA ILE A 202 -24.35 -34.16 -27.13
C ILE A 202 -25.06 -35.40 -26.58
N LEU A 203 -25.98 -35.96 -27.36
CA LEU A 203 -26.83 -37.08 -26.99
C LEU A 203 -26.12 -38.42 -27.21
N LEU A 204 -26.49 -39.42 -26.41
CA LEU A 204 -26.14 -40.82 -26.65
C LEU A 204 -27.12 -41.42 -27.69
N PRO A 205 -26.68 -42.38 -28.51
CA PRO A 205 -27.60 -43.22 -29.28
C PRO A 205 -28.60 -43.88 -28.31
N SER A 206 -29.90 -43.84 -28.63
CA SER A 206 -30.99 -44.38 -27.78
C SER A 206 -31.17 -43.71 -26.41
N THR A 207 -31.06 -42.38 -26.35
CA THR A 207 -31.32 -41.62 -25.10
C THR A 207 -32.79 -41.68 -24.70
N ILE A 208 -33.11 -42.21 -23.51
CA ILE A 208 -34.48 -42.25 -22.97
C ILE A 208 -34.76 -41.02 -22.10
N ARG A 209 -33.78 -40.58 -21.30
CA ARG A 209 -33.96 -39.51 -20.30
C ARG A 209 -32.83 -38.48 -20.38
N ILE A 210 -33.22 -37.22 -20.26
CA ILE A 210 -32.32 -36.06 -20.31
C ILE A 210 -32.53 -35.23 -19.05
N GLU A 211 -31.43 -34.89 -18.38
CA GLU A 211 -31.40 -33.95 -17.26
C GLU A 211 -30.54 -32.75 -17.59
N ILE A 212 -31.00 -31.56 -17.21
CA ILE A 212 -30.28 -30.30 -17.42
C ILE A 212 -29.82 -29.79 -16.06
N HIS A 213 -28.51 -29.63 -15.91
CA HIS A 213 -27.84 -29.20 -14.68
C HIS A 213 -27.19 -27.84 -14.91
N GLY A 214 -27.73 -26.80 -14.27
CA GLY A 214 -27.21 -25.43 -14.35
C GLY A 214 -26.38 -25.07 -13.11
N PHE A 215 -25.16 -24.59 -13.33
CA PHE A 215 -24.28 -24.06 -12.28
C PHE A 215 -23.99 -22.58 -12.54
N SER A 216 -23.89 -21.80 -11.48
CA SER A 216 -23.49 -20.39 -11.57
C SER A 216 -22.57 -20.01 -10.43
N ASP A 217 -21.52 -19.26 -10.73
CA ASP A 217 -20.58 -18.75 -9.74
C ASP A 217 -20.18 -17.29 -10.05
N ALA A 218 -19.80 -16.54 -9.02
CA ALA A 218 -19.44 -15.13 -9.11
C ALA A 218 -18.25 -14.78 -8.21
N SER A 219 -17.31 -14.03 -8.77
CA SER A 219 -16.13 -13.51 -8.09
C SER A 219 -16.01 -11.99 -8.27
N GLU A 220 -15.06 -11.38 -7.57
CA GLU A 220 -14.73 -9.95 -7.76
C GLU A 220 -14.18 -9.64 -9.15
N ARG A 221 -13.74 -10.65 -9.91
CA ARG A 221 -13.15 -10.49 -11.25
C ARG A 221 -14.12 -10.83 -12.37
N ALA A 222 -14.93 -11.87 -12.22
CA ALA A 222 -15.88 -12.33 -13.23
C ALA A 222 -16.98 -13.20 -12.62
N TYR A 223 -18.09 -13.31 -13.35
CA TYR A 223 -19.19 -14.22 -13.03
C TYR A 223 -19.55 -15.05 -14.27
N ALA A 224 -19.93 -16.29 -14.04
CA ALA A 224 -20.21 -17.24 -15.11
C ALA A 224 -21.38 -18.17 -14.74
N ALA A 225 -22.09 -18.62 -15.76
CA ALA A 225 -23.08 -19.68 -15.66
C ALA A 225 -22.76 -20.75 -16.71
N VAL A 226 -22.95 -22.01 -16.34
CA VAL A 226 -22.59 -23.19 -17.13
C VAL A 226 -23.76 -24.17 -17.09
N VAL A 227 -24.15 -24.72 -18.24
CA VAL A 227 -25.22 -25.69 -18.34
C VAL A 227 -24.66 -27.01 -18.87
N TYR A 228 -24.83 -28.06 -18.09
CA TYR A 228 -24.50 -29.43 -18.47
C TYR A 228 -25.77 -30.20 -18.79
N ILE A 229 -25.70 -31.07 -19.79
CA ILE A 229 -26.72 -32.06 -20.08
C ILE A 229 -26.20 -33.42 -19.62
N LYS A 230 -27.03 -34.15 -18.88
CA LYS A 230 -26.81 -35.55 -18.51
C LYS A 230 -27.85 -36.42 -19.21
N CYS A 231 -27.39 -37.30 -20.08
CA CYS A 231 -28.23 -38.24 -20.84
C CYS A 231 -28.13 -39.63 -20.23
N PHE A 232 -29.21 -40.40 -20.29
CA PHE A 232 -29.28 -41.80 -19.87
C PHE A 232 -29.66 -42.70 -21.04
N ASN A 233 -28.94 -43.80 -21.20
CA ASN A 233 -29.21 -44.84 -22.18
C ASN A 233 -30.11 -45.94 -21.60
N GLU A 234 -30.67 -46.81 -22.45
CA GLU A 234 -31.53 -47.94 -22.04
C GLU A 234 -30.82 -48.92 -21.11
N SER A 235 -29.50 -49.04 -21.23
CA SER A 235 -28.62 -49.85 -20.38
C SER A 235 -28.27 -49.22 -19.03
N GLY A 236 -28.84 -48.05 -18.69
CA GLY A 236 -28.56 -47.33 -17.45
C GLY A 236 -27.24 -46.54 -17.46
N GLN A 237 -26.48 -46.55 -18.56
CA GLN A 237 -25.28 -45.72 -18.70
C GLN A 237 -25.64 -44.24 -18.80
N SER A 238 -25.00 -43.40 -17.99
CA SER A 238 -25.20 -41.94 -18.03
C SER A 238 -23.96 -41.21 -18.56
N GLN A 239 -24.14 -40.27 -19.47
CA GLN A 239 -23.07 -39.40 -19.95
C GLN A 239 -23.42 -37.93 -19.71
N THR A 240 -22.45 -37.17 -19.17
CA THR A 240 -22.60 -35.74 -18.92
C THR A 240 -21.72 -34.96 -19.89
N ARG A 241 -22.29 -33.99 -20.59
CA ARG A 241 -21.57 -33.12 -21.54
C ARG A 241 -21.94 -31.66 -21.33
N LEU A 242 -21.01 -30.75 -21.61
CA LEU A 242 -21.23 -29.31 -21.55
C LEU A 242 -22.10 -28.89 -22.74
N LEU A 243 -23.23 -28.24 -22.49
CA LEU A 243 -24.10 -27.70 -23.54
C LEU A 243 -23.65 -26.29 -23.93
N CYS A 244 -23.60 -25.39 -22.95
CA CYS A 244 -23.19 -24.02 -23.15
C CYS A 244 -22.66 -23.40 -21.86
N SER A 245 -21.87 -22.35 -22.00
CA SER A 245 -21.46 -21.51 -20.90
C SER A 245 -21.58 -20.04 -21.27
N LYS A 246 -21.73 -19.18 -20.28
CA LYS A 246 -21.74 -17.74 -20.48
C LYS A 246 -20.98 -17.08 -19.35
N SER A 247 -19.97 -16.30 -19.70
CA SER A 247 -19.16 -15.56 -18.75
C SER A 247 -19.19 -14.06 -19.03
N ARG A 248 -19.09 -13.26 -17.97
CA ARG A 248 -18.97 -11.81 -18.03
C ARG A 248 -17.94 -11.34 -17.00
N VAL A 249 -17.15 -10.35 -17.38
CA VAL A 249 -16.21 -9.69 -16.47
C VAL A 249 -17.00 -8.84 -15.48
N ALA A 250 -16.58 -8.84 -14.22
CA ALA A 250 -17.21 -8.04 -13.19
C ALA A 250 -17.10 -6.54 -13.54
N PRO A 251 -18.14 -5.73 -13.32
CA PRO A 251 -18.06 -4.29 -13.57
C PRO A 251 -16.98 -3.64 -12.70
N LEU A 252 -16.23 -2.70 -13.27
CA LEU A 252 -15.22 -1.91 -12.53
C LEU A 252 -15.84 -1.11 -11.37
N LYS A 253 -17.09 -0.68 -11.54
CA LYS A 253 -17.84 0.01 -10.50
C LYS A 253 -18.52 -1.03 -9.62
N THR A 254 -18.22 -1.01 -8.33
CA THR A 254 -18.91 -1.84 -7.33
C THR A 254 -20.39 -1.50 -7.33
N LEU A 255 -21.24 -2.50 -7.58
CA LEU A 255 -22.70 -2.40 -7.51
C LEU A 255 -23.19 -3.14 -6.28
N THR A 256 -24.33 -2.74 -5.72
CA THR A 256 -25.01 -3.55 -4.71
C THR A 256 -25.63 -4.79 -5.36
N ILE A 257 -25.80 -5.85 -4.55
CA ILE A 257 -26.41 -7.11 -5.01
C ILE A 257 -27.84 -6.88 -5.55
N PRO A 258 -28.74 -6.13 -4.88
CA PRO A 258 -30.07 -5.85 -5.43
C PRO A 258 -30.01 -5.11 -6.77
N ARG A 259 -29.12 -4.12 -6.90
CA ARG A 259 -28.93 -3.39 -8.15
C ARG A 259 -28.41 -4.29 -9.25
N PHE A 260 -27.48 -5.18 -8.94
CA PHE A 260 -26.97 -6.18 -9.89
C PHE A 260 -28.09 -7.12 -10.37
N ILE A 261 -28.92 -7.64 -9.45
CA ILE A 261 -30.06 -8.50 -9.78
C ILE A 261 -31.06 -7.74 -10.65
N ASN A 262 -31.44 -6.51 -10.28
CA ASN A 262 -32.37 -5.69 -11.05
C ASN A 262 -31.82 -5.36 -12.43
N ASN A 263 -30.52 -5.08 -12.54
CA ASN A 263 -29.84 -4.84 -13.81
C ASN A 263 -29.85 -6.05 -14.75
N ILE A 264 -29.90 -7.27 -14.19
CA ILE A 264 -29.99 -8.51 -14.97
C ILE A 264 -31.44 -8.77 -15.39
N LYS A 265 -32.40 -8.49 -14.51
CA LYS A 265 -33.83 -8.75 -14.76
C LYS A 265 -34.48 -7.76 -15.73
N ALA A 266 -34.04 -6.50 -15.74
CA ALA A 266 -34.59 -5.49 -16.62
C ALA A 266 -34.09 -5.68 -18.07
N LYS A 267 -35.03 -5.95 -19.00
CA LYS A 267 -34.76 -6.00 -20.46
C LYS A 267 -34.46 -4.63 -21.06
N GLU A 268 -34.94 -3.56 -20.43
CA GLU A 268 -34.72 -2.17 -20.83
C GLU A 268 -33.98 -1.40 -19.75
N SER A 269 -33.12 -0.48 -20.16
CA SER A 269 -32.28 0.35 -19.29
C SER A 269 -33.11 1.35 -18.48
N CYS A 270 -33.85 0.89 -17.47
CA CYS A 270 -34.55 1.79 -16.56
C CYS A 270 -33.52 2.53 -15.69
N ASN A 271 -33.35 3.82 -15.98
CA ASN A 271 -32.70 4.89 -15.22
C ASN A 271 -31.78 4.47 -14.06
N LYS A 272 -30.51 4.18 -14.38
CA LYS A 272 -29.48 3.87 -13.38
C LYS A 272 -28.81 5.18 -12.93
N LYS A 273 -29.20 5.70 -11.76
CA LYS A 273 -28.45 6.78 -11.07
C LYS A 273 -26.95 6.47 -11.13
N LYS A 274 -26.11 7.39 -11.62
CA LYS A 274 -24.67 7.12 -11.89
C LYS A 274 -23.86 6.70 -10.66
N TYR A 275 -24.36 6.98 -9.46
CA TYR A 275 -23.72 6.76 -8.17
C TYR A 275 -24.61 5.93 -7.25
N LEU A 276 -24.01 5.32 -6.22
CA LEU A 276 -24.71 4.63 -5.13
C LEU A 276 -25.29 5.67 -4.17
N THR A 277 -26.58 5.56 -3.85
CA THR A 277 -27.20 6.42 -2.82
C THR A 277 -27.13 5.78 -1.44
N ALA A 278 -27.19 6.58 -0.38
CA ALA A 278 -27.23 6.07 1.00
C ALA A 278 -28.40 5.11 1.21
N ASP A 279 -29.58 5.45 0.66
CA ASP A 279 -30.78 4.61 0.74
C ASP A 279 -30.60 3.26 0.03
N GLU A 280 -29.87 3.24 -1.09
CA GLU A 280 -29.59 2.00 -1.83
C GLU A 280 -28.66 1.09 -1.03
N VAL A 281 -27.65 1.65 -0.36
CA VAL A 281 -26.74 0.91 0.53
C VAL A 281 -27.49 0.38 1.75
N LYS A 282 -28.34 1.21 2.37
CA LYS A 282 -29.19 0.82 3.50
C LYS A 282 -30.12 -0.33 3.12
N SER A 283 -30.88 -0.17 2.04
CA SER A 283 -31.82 -1.19 1.51
C SER A 283 -31.09 -2.49 1.17
N SER A 284 -29.88 -2.40 0.60
CA SER A 284 -29.08 -3.58 0.27
C SER A 284 -28.56 -4.31 1.52
N THR A 285 -28.22 -3.56 2.57
CA THR A 285 -27.77 -4.14 3.84
C THR A 285 -28.93 -4.82 4.56
N GLU A 286 -30.11 -4.20 4.58
CA GLU A 286 -31.35 -4.78 5.10
C GLU A 286 -31.75 -6.05 4.32
N PHE A 287 -31.65 -6.03 2.99
CA PHE A 287 -31.90 -7.20 2.15
C PHE A 287 -30.98 -8.39 2.50
N LEU A 288 -29.69 -8.13 2.72
CA LEU A 288 -28.75 -9.18 3.12
C LEU A 288 -29.00 -9.69 4.55
N ALA A 289 -29.37 -8.81 5.46
CA ALA A 289 -29.79 -9.19 6.80
C ALA A 289 -31.03 -10.09 6.75
N LYS A 290 -32.02 -9.77 5.91
CA LYS A 290 -33.23 -10.57 5.70
C LYS A 290 -32.91 -11.98 5.19
N ILE A 291 -31.99 -12.11 4.22
CA ILE A 291 -31.55 -13.43 3.73
C ILE A 291 -30.87 -14.24 4.85
N ALA A 292 -29.97 -13.61 5.61
CA ALA A 292 -29.29 -14.28 6.72
C ALA A 292 -30.28 -14.74 7.81
N GLN A 293 -31.30 -13.94 8.09
CA GLN A 293 -32.38 -14.28 9.02
C GLN A 293 -33.24 -15.42 8.50
N LEU A 294 -33.64 -15.40 7.21
CA LEU A 294 -34.45 -16.48 6.62
C LEU A 294 -33.69 -17.81 6.55
N SER A 295 -32.35 -17.80 6.45
CA SER A 295 -31.57 -19.03 6.45
C SER A 295 -31.46 -19.72 7.81
N GLU A 296 -31.38 -18.96 8.92
CA GLU A 296 -31.17 -19.54 10.26
C GLU A 296 -32.42 -19.47 11.16
N PHE A 297 -33.30 -18.48 11.01
CA PHE A 297 -34.45 -18.21 11.88
C PHE A 297 -35.81 -18.36 11.18
N LYS A 298 -35.88 -19.22 10.15
CA LYS A 298 -37.11 -19.40 9.36
C LYS A 298 -38.31 -19.80 10.24
N ALA A 299 -38.10 -20.74 11.16
CA ALA A 299 -39.16 -21.25 12.05
C ALA A 299 -39.71 -20.15 12.97
N GLU A 300 -38.85 -19.30 13.53
CA GLU A 300 -39.25 -18.18 14.38
C GLU A 300 -39.96 -17.07 13.61
N ILE A 301 -39.50 -16.75 12.40
CA ILE A 301 -40.14 -15.76 11.53
C ILE A 301 -41.54 -16.22 11.12
N ASP A 302 -41.69 -17.49 10.74
CA ASP A 302 -42.98 -18.06 10.34
C ASP A 302 -43.95 -18.14 11.52
N ALA A 303 -43.45 -18.42 12.73
CA ALA A 303 -44.25 -18.38 13.96
C ALA A 303 -44.77 -16.97 14.29
N LEU A 304 -43.91 -15.95 14.16
CA LEU A 304 -44.28 -14.55 14.40
C LEU A 304 -45.26 -14.02 13.35
N LYS A 305 -45.13 -14.43 12.08
CA LYS A 305 -46.10 -14.06 11.01
C LYS A 305 -47.48 -14.64 11.24
N LYS A 306 -47.57 -15.87 11.76
CA LYS A 306 -48.85 -16.56 12.00
C LYS A 306 -49.60 -16.02 13.22
N LYS A 307 -49.03 -15.12 14.05
CA LYS A 307 -49.61 -14.55 15.29
C LYS A 307 -50.12 -15.57 16.34
N VAL A 308 -49.88 -16.88 16.17
CA VAL A 308 -50.56 -17.93 16.96
C VAL A 308 -49.92 -18.21 18.33
N LYS A 309 -48.63 -17.92 18.53
CA LYS A 309 -47.91 -18.00 19.83
C LYS A 309 -46.54 -17.37 19.64
N GLY A 310 -46.06 -16.59 20.61
CA GLY A 310 -44.70 -16.01 20.59
C GLY A 310 -43.61 -17.07 20.39
N VAL A 311 -42.37 -16.61 20.17
CA VAL A 311 -41.21 -17.48 19.87
C VAL A 311 -41.10 -18.66 20.86
N SER A 312 -40.77 -19.86 20.35
CA SER A 312 -40.66 -21.09 21.13
C SER A 312 -39.84 -20.90 22.42
N LYS A 313 -40.31 -21.50 23.54
CA LYS A 313 -39.65 -21.42 24.85
C LYS A 313 -38.20 -21.94 24.83
N THR A 314 -37.82 -22.75 23.85
CA THR A 314 -36.48 -23.31 23.67
C THR A 314 -35.54 -22.44 22.82
N SER A 315 -36.03 -21.38 22.16
CA SER A 315 -35.20 -20.55 21.28
C SER A 315 -34.39 -19.51 22.06
N LYS A 316 -33.12 -19.36 21.67
CA LYS A 316 -32.19 -18.35 22.22
C LYS A 316 -32.65 -16.91 21.98
N LEU A 317 -33.62 -16.72 21.09
CA LEU A 317 -34.17 -15.42 20.72
C LEU A 317 -35.23 -14.92 21.70
N LYS A 318 -35.85 -15.80 22.51
CA LYS A 318 -36.92 -15.41 23.43
C LYS A 318 -36.47 -14.36 24.46
N ALA A 319 -35.21 -14.40 24.89
CA ALA A 319 -34.64 -13.43 25.82
C ALA A 319 -34.54 -12.00 25.25
N LEU A 320 -34.69 -11.83 23.94
CA LEU A 320 -34.57 -10.55 23.22
C LEU A 320 -35.94 -9.97 22.84
N ASP A 321 -37.04 -10.58 23.28
CA ASP A 321 -38.42 -10.19 22.96
C ASP A 321 -38.60 -9.79 21.48
N PRO A 322 -38.36 -10.72 20.53
CA PRO A 322 -38.17 -10.36 19.13
C PRO A 322 -39.50 -10.08 18.43
N PHE A 323 -39.54 -9.04 17.60
CA PHE A 323 -40.70 -8.68 16.78
C PHE A 323 -40.31 -8.48 15.31
N LEU A 324 -41.32 -8.48 14.43
CA LEU A 324 -41.14 -8.21 13.01
C LEU A 324 -41.47 -6.74 12.71
N ASP A 325 -40.54 -6.08 12.04
CA ASP A 325 -40.68 -4.73 11.51
C ASP A 325 -41.56 -4.68 10.25
N GLU A 326 -41.92 -3.49 9.77
CA GLU A 326 -42.68 -3.25 8.52
C GLU A 326 -42.03 -3.95 7.31
N ASN A 327 -40.68 -3.99 7.28
CA ASN A 327 -39.90 -4.65 6.24
C ASN A 327 -39.79 -6.19 6.39
N SER A 328 -40.52 -6.79 7.35
CA SER A 328 -40.43 -8.20 7.75
C SER A 328 -39.03 -8.61 8.22
N LEU A 329 -38.33 -7.71 8.90
CA LEU A 329 -37.03 -7.97 9.53
C LEU A 329 -37.22 -8.30 11.01
N LEU A 330 -36.47 -9.29 11.49
CA LEU A 330 -36.47 -9.65 12.90
C LEU A 330 -35.63 -8.66 13.71
N ARG A 331 -36.25 -7.94 14.65
CA ARG A 331 -35.61 -6.94 15.50
C ARG A 331 -35.74 -7.28 16.98
N VAL A 332 -34.84 -6.73 17.78
CA VAL A 332 -34.87 -6.83 19.25
C VAL A 332 -35.96 -5.90 19.81
N GLY A 333 -36.85 -6.46 20.62
CA GLY A 333 -37.75 -5.69 21.48
C GLY A 333 -37.04 -5.17 22.73
N GLY A 334 -37.62 -4.22 23.44
CA GLY A 334 -37.00 -3.73 24.66
C GLY A 334 -37.63 -2.49 25.28
N ARG A 335 -37.01 -2.07 26.39
CA ARG A 335 -37.47 -0.99 27.28
C ARG A 335 -37.07 0.42 26.82
N LEU A 336 -36.38 0.54 25.69
CA LEU A 336 -35.83 1.80 25.18
C LEU A 336 -36.80 2.58 24.28
N CYS A 337 -38.09 2.21 24.27
CA CYS A 337 -39.11 2.88 23.45
C CYS A 337 -39.15 4.40 23.70
N ASN A 338 -38.98 4.83 24.97
CA ASN A 338 -39.05 6.23 25.39
C ASN A 338 -37.71 6.99 25.35
N ALA A 339 -36.60 6.35 24.97
CA ALA A 339 -35.30 7.01 24.89
C ALA A 339 -35.23 7.96 23.67
N ASP A 340 -34.46 9.04 23.75
CA ASP A 340 -34.19 9.92 22.58
C ASP A 340 -33.10 9.30 21.69
N LEU A 341 -33.47 8.22 20.99
CA LEU A 341 -32.58 7.47 20.11
C LEU A 341 -33.26 7.17 18.77
N PRO A 342 -32.50 7.07 17.67
CA PRO A 342 -33.03 6.64 16.38
C PRO A 342 -33.68 5.25 16.49
N PHE A 343 -34.74 5.01 15.72
CA PHE A 343 -35.48 3.74 15.70
C PHE A 343 -34.56 2.51 15.53
N GLU A 344 -33.54 2.63 14.68
CA GLU A 344 -32.54 1.58 14.42
C GLU A 344 -31.69 1.23 15.65
N ALA A 345 -31.37 2.23 16.48
CA ALA A 345 -30.62 2.04 17.71
C ALA A 345 -31.50 1.49 18.84
N LYS A 346 -32.79 1.86 18.87
CA LYS A 346 -33.81 1.31 19.77
C LYS A 346 -34.10 -0.16 19.48
N HIS A 347 -34.30 -0.48 18.21
CA HIS A 347 -34.74 -1.79 17.73
C HIS A 347 -33.75 -2.35 16.71
N GLN A 348 -32.66 -2.90 17.25
CA GLN A 348 -31.54 -3.40 16.47
C GLN A 348 -31.91 -4.70 15.71
N ILE A 349 -31.39 -4.86 14.49
CA ILE A 349 -31.66 -6.03 13.64
C ILE A 349 -30.92 -7.26 14.17
N ILE A 350 -31.63 -8.34 14.48
CA ILE A 350 -31.01 -9.56 15.01
C ILE A 350 -30.22 -10.27 13.91
N ILE A 351 -28.94 -10.56 14.14
CA ILE A 351 -28.11 -11.28 13.18
C ILE A 351 -27.49 -12.55 13.78
N PRO A 352 -27.42 -13.65 12.99
CA PRO A 352 -26.87 -14.92 13.44
C PRO A 352 -25.37 -14.86 13.72
N SER A 353 -24.91 -15.61 14.72
CA SER A 353 -23.52 -15.54 15.21
C SER A 353 -22.47 -16.12 14.23
N LYS A 354 -22.82 -17.19 13.50
CA LYS A 354 -21.87 -17.97 12.67
C LYS A 354 -21.94 -17.62 11.19
N HIS A 355 -22.97 -16.91 10.74
CA HIS A 355 -23.22 -16.62 9.34
C HIS A 355 -22.13 -15.73 8.72
N LYS A 356 -21.90 -15.91 7.41
CA LYS A 356 -20.87 -15.15 6.65
C LYS A 356 -21.15 -13.64 6.65
N PHE A 357 -22.43 -13.25 6.62
CA PHE A 357 -22.86 -11.85 6.71
C PHE A 357 -22.32 -11.14 7.95
N THR A 358 -22.48 -11.75 9.13
CA THR A 358 -22.04 -11.20 10.41
C THR A 358 -20.51 -11.04 10.43
N LYS A 359 -19.76 -12.03 9.95
CA LYS A 359 -18.30 -11.94 9.84
C LYS A 359 -17.86 -10.79 8.92
N LEU A 360 -18.54 -10.63 7.78
CA LEU A 360 -18.24 -9.55 6.84
C LEU A 360 -18.52 -8.18 7.46
N LEU A 361 -19.66 -8.00 8.14
CA LEU A 361 -20.03 -6.76 8.82
C LEU A 361 -18.97 -6.34 9.86
N LEU A 362 -18.56 -7.28 10.71
CA LEU A 362 -17.49 -7.05 11.69
C LEU A 362 -16.14 -6.73 11.02
N SER A 363 -15.82 -7.43 9.93
CA SER A 363 -14.57 -7.23 9.18
C SER A 363 -14.48 -5.85 8.51
N ILE A 364 -15.60 -5.31 8.03
CA ILE A 364 -15.67 -3.98 7.42
C ILE A 364 -15.46 -2.90 8.49
N CYS A 365 -16.12 -3.04 9.64
CA CYS A 365 -15.99 -2.11 10.76
C CYS A 365 -14.55 -2.07 11.30
N ILE A 366 -13.91 -3.23 11.48
CA ILE A 366 -12.53 -3.27 11.99
C ILE A 366 -11.52 -2.74 10.97
N ARG A 367 -11.71 -2.97 9.66
CA ARG A 367 -10.85 -2.43 8.60
C ARG A 367 -10.92 -0.90 8.50
N SER A 368 -12.04 -0.31 8.89
CA SER A 368 -12.26 1.14 8.80
C SER A 368 -11.71 1.88 10.03
N PHE A 369 -11.82 1.30 11.22
CA PHE A 369 -11.53 2.00 12.48
C PHE A 369 -10.45 1.36 13.37
N HIS A 370 -10.10 0.08 13.17
CA HIS A 370 -9.18 -0.67 14.04
C HIS A 370 -9.48 -0.53 15.56
N ILE A 371 -10.77 -0.46 15.91
CA ILE A 371 -11.22 -0.26 17.29
C ILE A 371 -11.13 -1.55 18.11
N GLY A 372 -10.97 -1.42 19.43
CA GLY A 372 -10.97 -2.57 20.34
C GLY A 372 -12.32 -3.33 20.36
N ALA A 373 -12.31 -4.56 20.89
CA ALA A 373 -13.48 -5.45 20.82
C ALA A 373 -14.77 -4.86 21.42
N GLN A 374 -14.68 -4.08 22.51
CA GLN A 374 -15.85 -3.41 23.09
C GLN A 374 -16.40 -2.31 22.19
N GLY A 375 -15.53 -1.49 21.60
CA GLY A 375 -15.92 -0.45 20.66
C GLY A 375 -16.53 -1.04 19.38
N LEU A 376 -16.01 -2.17 18.90
CA LEU A 376 -16.56 -2.88 17.75
C LEU A 376 -17.99 -3.39 18.03
N VAL A 377 -18.23 -3.94 19.22
CA VAL A 377 -19.58 -4.36 19.64
C VAL A 377 -20.52 -3.16 19.74
N HIS A 378 -20.06 -2.04 20.31
CA HIS A 378 -20.87 -0.83 20.43
C HIS A 378 -21.26 -0.27 19.06
N GLN A 379 -20.30 -0.15 18.13
CA GLN A 379 -20.54 0.33 16.77
C GLN A 379 -21.56 -0.53 16.02
N ILE A 380 -21.45 -1.85 16.16
CA ILE A 380 -22.39 -2.77 15.50
C ILE A 380 -23.79 -2.67 16.14
N ARG A 381 -23.85 -2.51 17.46
CA ARG A 381 -25.12 -2.32 18.21
C ARG A 381 -25.82 -1.00 17.91
N MET A 382 -25.23 -0.09 17.14
CA MET A 382 -26.00 1.06 16.65
C MET A 382 -27.08 0.65 15.63
N GLN A 383 -26.94 -0.51 14.98
CA GLN A 383 -27.85 -0.97 13.93
C GLN A 383 -28.22 -2.47 14.02
N PHE A 384 -27.30 -3.32 14.49
CA PHE A 384 -27.44 -4.78 14.50
C PHE A 384 -27.18 -5.37 15.88
N TRP A 385 -27.95 -6.42 16.22
CA TRP A 385 -27.76 -7.23 17.41
C TRP A 385 -27.19 -8.61 17.06
N PRO A 386 -25.86 -8.79 17.07
CA PRO A 386 -25.25 -10.10 16.88
C PRO A 386 -25.43 -10.99 18.09
N ILE A 387 -25.98 -12.19 17.88
CA ILE A 387 -25.98 -13.24 18.90
C ILE A 387 -24.52 -13.57 19.26
N ASN A 388 -24.18 -13.55 20.55
CA ASN A 388 -22.80 -13.70 21.03
C ASN A 388 -21.81 -12.66 20.44
N GLY A 389 -22.23 -11.42 20.24
CA GLY A 389 -21.40 -10.35 19.65
C GLY A 389 -20.03 -10.14 20.31
N LYS A 390 -19.93 -10.27 21.64
CA LYS A 390 -18.67 -10.12 22.40
C LYS A 390 -17.61 -11.16 21.99
N GLY A 391 -18.01 -12.43 21.83
CA GLY A 391 -17.11 -13.50 21.45
C GLY A 391 -16.57 -13.32 20.03
N ILE A 392 -17.47 -12.97 19.09
CA ILE A 392 -17.10 -12.76 17.69
C ILE A 392 -16.19 -11.53 17.56
N ALA A 393 -16.51 -10.42 18.22
CA ALA A 393 -15.70 -9.21 18.18
C ALA A 393 -14.28 -9.42 18.72
N ARG A 394 -14.11 -10.16 19.84
CA ARG A 394 -12.78 -10.51 20.36
C ARG A 394 -11.98 -11.31 19.34
N LYS A 395 -12.60 -12.30 18.70
CA LYS A 395 -11.97 -13.11 17.66
C LYS A 395 -11.58 -12.26 16.44
N THR A 396 -12.49 -11.42 15.93
CA THR A 396 -12.21 -10.56 14.78
C THR A 396 -11.09 -9.55 15.04
N VAL A 397 -11.00 -9.00 16.25
CA VAL A 397 -9.91 -8.10 16.64
C VAL A 397 -8.59 -8.86 16.78
N HIS A 398 -8.61 -10.06 17.35
CA HIS A 398 -7.44 -10.92 17.49
C HIS A 398 -6.87 -11.34 16.12
N ASP A 399 -7.75 -11.70 15.18
CA ASP A 399 -7.36 -12.10 13.82
C ASP A 399 -6.87 -10.91 12.97
N CYS A 400 -7.01 -9.67 13.47
CA CYS A 400 -6.59 -8.46 12.74
C CYS A 400 -5.10 -8.14 12.99
N ILE A 401 -4.28 -8.27 11.94
CA ILE A 401 -2.83 -7.99 11.98
C ILE A 401 -2.53 -6.55 12.40
N ALA A 402 -3.29 -5.58 11.91
CA ALA A 402 -3.08 -4.17 12.26
C ALA A 402 -3.34 -3.90 13.74
N CYS A 403 -4.42 -4.45 14.30
CA CYS A 403 -4.73 -4.34 15.73
C CYS A 403 -3.66 -5.04 16.59
N PHE A 404 -3.19 -6.21 16.16
CA PHE A 404 -2.09 -6.93 16.82
C PHE A 404 -0.80 -6.11 16.85
N ARG A 405 -0.43 -5.46 15.73
CA ARG A 405 0.77 -4.60 15.64
C ARG A 405 0.66 -3.32 16.47
N GLN A 406 -0.55 -2.78 16.66
CA GLN A 406 -0.76 -1.56 17.44
C GLN A 406 -0.59 -1.79 18.94
N LYS A 407 -0.92 -2.98 19.44
CA LYS A 407 -0.81 -3.34 20.85
C LYS A 407 -0.06 -4.67 21.03
N PRO A 408 1.25 -4.70 20.74
CA PRO A 408 2.06 -5.90 20.90
C PRO A 408 2.13 -6.26 22.40
N THR A 409 1.86 -7.52 22.72
CA THR A 409 2.00 -8.02 24.09
C THR A 409 3.45 -8.41 24.32
N GLY A 410 4.17 -7.68 25.17
CA GLY A 410 5.53 -8.02 25.56
C GLY A 410 5.55 -9.29 26.40
N VAL A 411 6.47 -10.21 26.09
CA VAL A 411 6.76 -11.36 26.94
C VAL A 411 8.01 -11.04 27.76
N ASP A 412 7.82 -10.71 29.03
CA ASP A 412 8.93 -10.51 29.97
C ASP A 412 9.54 -11.88 30.34
N GLN A 413 10.85 -12.01 30.20
CA GLN A 413 11.58 -13.22 30.57
C GLN A 413 12.25 -13.08 31.93
N LEU A 414 12.39 -14.20 32.65
CA LEU A 414 13.16 -14.26 33.90
C LEU A 414 14.65 -13.98 33.62
N MET A 415 15.18 -12.92 34.24
CA MET A 415 16.61 -12.59 34.15
C MET A 415 17.46 -13.76 34.67
N GLY A 416 18.61 -14.00 34.02
CA GLY A 416 19.54 -15.05 34.44
C GLY A 416 20.35 -14.69 35.65
N ASN A 417 20.88 -15.72 36.33
CA ASN A 417 21.90 -15.54 37.34
C ASN A 417 23.13 -14.86 36.72
N LEU A 418 23.82 -14.03 37.50
CA LEU A 418 25.03 -13.35 37.05
C LEU A 418 26.10 -14.37 36.65
N PRO A 419 26.94 -14.07 35.62
CA PRO A 419 28.03 -14.96 35.21
C PRO A 419 28.96 -15.27 36.38
N SER A 420 29.43 -16.52 36.47
CA SER A 420 30.35 -16.96 37.52
C SER A 420 31.65 -16.15 37.54
N GLU A 421 32.09 -15.62 36.39
CA GLU A 421 33.29 -14.77 36.30
C GLU A 421 33.11 -13.37 36.90
N SER A 422 31.86 -12.91 37.10
CA SER A 422 31.57 -11.67 37.83
C SER A 422 31.59 -11.85 39.36
N ASN A 423 31.63 -13.10 39.82
CA ASN A 423 31.57 -13.49 41.23
C ASN A 423 32.88 -14.12 41.75
N SER A 424 33.87 -14.37 40.89
CA SER A 424 35.13 -15.03 41.27
C SER A 424 36.21 -14.03 41.69
N LYS A 425 37.01 -14.39 42.70
CA LYS A 425 38.18 -13.62 43.14
C LYS A 425 39.20 -13.58 42.01
N CYS A 426 39.29 -12.46 41.28
CA CYS A 426 40.27 -12.27 40.22
C CYS A 426 41.44 -11.39 40.71
N THR A 427 42.63 -11.56 40.11
CA THR A 427 43.79 -10.70 40.40
C THR A 427 43.53 -9.28 39.87
N ILE A 428 43.95 -8.26 40.61
CA ILE A 428 43.74 -6.85 40.29
C ILE A 428 44.28 -6.53 38.88
N PHE A 429 43.52 -5.76 38.08
CA PHE A 429 43.83 -5.32 36.70
C PHE A 429 43.90 -6.38 35.59
N LYS A 430 43.48 -7.63 35.81
CA LYS A 430 43.43 -8.66 34.74
C LYS A 430 42.17 -8.62 33.86
N LEU A 431 41.02 -8.24 34.42
CA LEU A 431 39.73 -8.21 33.75
C LEU A 431 39.20 -6.77 33.58
N TRP A 432 38.95 -6.36 32.34
CA TRP A 432 38.51 -5.01 31.98
C TRP A 432 37.25 -5.01 31.12
N GLY A 433 36.37 -4.03 31.33
CA GLY A 433 35.25 -3.69 30.44
C GLY A 433 35.56 -2.40 29.67
N GLY A 434 35.40 -2.42 28.34
CA GLY A 434 35.68 -1.26 27.47
C GLY A 434 34.43 -0.71 26.81
N PHE A 435 34.25 0.62 26.88
CA PHE A 435 33.11 1.35 26.30
C PHE A 435 33.57 2.66 25.66
N PHE A 436 32.80 3.18 24.71
CA PHE A 436 32.94 4.55 24.23
C PHE A 436 31.80 5.42 24.77
N CYS A 437 32.14 6.65 25.16
CA CYS A 437 31.21 7.68 25.57
C CYS A 437 31.36 8.92 24.66
N GLY A 438 30.24 9.53 24.27
CA GLY A 438 30.22 10.70 23.39
C GLY A 438 29.12 10.62 22.33
N PRO A 439 29.13 11.53 21.33
CA PRO A 439 30.15 12.57 21.09
C PRO A 439 30.04 13.76 22.05
N PHE A 440 31.18 14.23 22.55
CA PHE A 440 31.31 15.51 23.24
C PHE A 440 31.81 16.59 22.28
N GLN A 441 31.31 17.82 22.40
CA GLN A 441 31.79 18.95 21.61
C GLN A 441 32.80 19.74 22.44
N ILE A 442 34.07 19.73 22.03
CA ILE A 442 35.16 20.40 22.76
C ILE A 442 35.69 21.55 21.92
N LYS A 443 35.97 22.68 22.59
CA LYS A 443 36.63 23.85 22.02
C LYS A 443 38.05 23.92 22.56
N PHE A 444 39.05 23.85 21.67
CA PHE A 444 40.45 23.95 22.07
C PHE A 444 40.75 25.37 22.60
N LYS A 445 41.44 25.46 23.75
CA LYS A 445 41.92 26.75 24.29
C LYS A 445 42.89 27.38 23.27
N ASN A 446 42.77 28.69 23.06
CA ASN A 446 43.55 29.56 22.15
C ASN A 446 43.08 29.73 20.69
N GLN A 447 41.90 29.23 20.30
CA GLN A 447 41.31 29.57 18.99
C GLN A 447 40.22 30.67 19.12
N ARG A 448 40.53 31.89 18.63
CA ARG A 448 39.62 33.06 18.68
C ARG A 448 38.33 32.88 17.85
N LYS A 449 38.31 31.96 16.88
CA LYS A 449 37.12 31.44 16.15
C LYS A 449 37.17 29.89 16.06
N GLY A 450 37.19 29.21 17.19
CA GLY A 450 37.33 27.74 17.22
C GLY A 450 36.07 26.98 16.79
N ILE A 451 36.19 26.14 15.77
CA ILE A 451 35.19 25.13 15.35
C ILE A 451 35.04 24.10 16.48
N PHE A 452 33.80 23.71 16.82
CA PHE A 452 33.58 22.63 17.78
C PHE A 452 34.04 21.30 17.18
N SER A 453 35.06 20.68 17.78
CA SER A 453 35.50 19.35 17.40
C SER A 453 34.77 18.29 18.22
N LYS A 454 34.31 17.24 17.54
CA LYS A 454 33.74 16.07 18.21
C LYS A 454 34.89 15.26 18.80
N VAL A 455 34.76 14.93 20.08
CA VAL A 455 35.71 14.07 20.81
C VAL A 455 34.90 12.98 21.49
N TYR A 456 35.46 11.78 21.51
CA TYR A 456 34.94 10.61 22.20
C TYR A 456 35.84 10.27 23.37
N VAL A 457 35.30 9.61 24.40
CA VAL A 457 36.08 9.13 25.53
C VAL A 457 35.98 7.61 25.55
N ALA A 458 37.11 6.93 25.42
CA ALA A 458 37.21 5.51 25.69
C ALA A 458 37.29 5.31 27.21
N ILE A 459 36.34 4.55 27.75
CA ILE A 459 36.20 4.25 29.17
C ILE A 459 36.57 2.79 29.36
N PHE A 460 37.59 2.53 30.17
CA PHE A 460 37.99 1.20 30.58
C PHE A 460 37.73 1.05 32.08
N VAL A 461 36.92 0.08 32.47
CA VAL A 461 36.58 -0.19 33.87
C VAL A 461 37.15 -1.54 34.27
N CYS A 462 38.01 -1.58 35.28
CA CYS A 462 38.46 -2.85 35.84
C CYS A 462 37.30 -3.51 36.59
N LEU A 463 36.86 -4.71 36.17
CA LEU A 463 35.69 -5.35 36.76
C LEU A 463 35.95 -5.84 38.21
N ALA A 464 37.22 -6.09 38.55
CA ALA A 464 37.65 -6.51 39.89
C ALA A 464 37.74 -5.35 40.91
N THR A 465 38.22 -4.16 40.50
CA THR A 465 38.47 -3.03 41.43
C THR A 465 37.63 -1.79 41.18
N LYS A 466 36.84 -1.76 40.11
CA LYS A 466 36.09 -0.58 39.62
C LYS A 466 36.96 0.62 39.25
N ALA A 467 38.28 0.45 39.17
CA ALA A 467 39.17 1.50 38.69
C ALA A 467 38.81 1.87 37.24
N ILE A 468 38.55 3.15 37.02
CA ILE A 468 38.20 3.69 35.71
C ILE A 468 39.45 4.33 35.09
N HIS A 469 39.74 3.97 33.85
CA HIS A 469 40.72 4.63 33.00
C HIS A 469 39.98 5.29 31.84
N LEU A 470 40.13 6.61 31.73
CA LEU A 470 39.49 7.42 30.71
C LEU A 470 40.56 7.90 29.74
N GLU A 471 40.29 7.71 28.45
CA GLU A 471 41.20 8.12 27.38
C GLU A 471 40.42 8.92 26.33
N ALA A 472 40.87 10.14 26.05
CA ALA A 472 40.24 10.97 25.02
C ALA A 472 40.68 10.50 23.62
N VAL A 473 39.72 10.38 22.71
CA VAL A 473 39.91 9.87 21.35
C VAL A 473 39.17 10.78 20.37
N THR A 474 39.81 11.14 19.25
CA THR A 474 39.21 12.04 18.25
C THR A 474 38.12 11.36 17.43
N ASP A 475 38.24 10.04 17.20
CA ASP A 475 37.38 9.30 16.28
C ASP A 475 36.95 7.93 16.84
N LEU A 476 35.79 7.44 16.40
CA LEU A 476 35.27 6.10 16.73
C LEU A 476 35.83 5.01 15.81
N THR A 477 37.10 5.10 15.41
CA THR A 477 37.75 4.11 14.54
C THR A 477 38.41 2.98 15.35
N THR A 478 38.59 1.84 14.70
CA THR A 478 39.33 0.69 15.24
C THR A 478 40.75 1.06 15.68
N GLU A 479 41.46 1.82 14.85
CA GLU A 479 42.85 2.24 15.11
C GLU A 479 42.95 3.13 16.36
N ALA A 480 42.01 4.07 16.50
CA ALA A 480 41.97 4.98 17.63
C ALA A 480 41.67 4.23 18.95
N PHE A 481 40.83 3.19 18.89
CA PHE A 481 40.62 2.28 20.02
C PHE A 481 41.87 1.46 20.36
N ILE A 482 42.55 0.87 19.37
CA ILE A 482 43.78 0.09 19.59
C ILE A 482 44.86 0.98 20.23
N ALA A 483 44.98 2.23 19.80
CA ALA A 483 45.92 3.19 20.38
C ALA A 483 45.60 3.48 21.86
N ALA A 484 44.31 3.65 22.20
CA ALA A 484 43.86 3.80 23.59
C ALA A 484 44.14 2.54 24.43
N LEU A 485 43.88 1.35 23.89
CA LEU A 485 44.17 0.07 24.55
C LEU A 485 45.67 -0.13 24.80
N LYS A 486 46.53 0.24 23.85
CA LYS A 486 48.00 0.19 24.02
C LYS A 486 48.46 1.08 25.17
N ARG A 487 47.90 2.29 25.28
CA ARG A 487 48.23 3.23 26.37
C ARG A 487 47.72 2.72 27.73
N LEU A 488 46.57 2.07 27.78
CA LEU A 488 46.09 1.38 28.98
C LEU A 488 47.07 0.28 29.41
N CYS A 489 47.44 -0.64 28.51
CA CYS A 489 48.37 -1.73 28.80
C CYS A 489 49.74 -1.21 29.24
N ALA A 490 50.24 -0.14 28.61
CA ALA A 490 51.52 0.48 28.97
C ALA A 490 51.51 1.10 30.39
N ARG A 491 50.36 1.61 30.86
CA ARG A 491 50.24 2.27 32.16
C ARG A 491 49.80 1.36 33.31
N ARG A 492 49.00 0.34 33.03
CA ARG A 492 48.33 -0.49 34.06
C ARG A 492 48.81 -1.94 34.05
N GLY A 493 49.72 -2.28 33.14
CA GLY A 493 50.17 -3.65 32.96
C GLY A 493 49.21 -4.47 32.12
N ARG A 494 49.51 -5.76 32.02
CA ARG A 494 48.92 -6.66 31.04
C ARG A 494 47.47 -7.04 31.38
N ILE A 495 46.61 -6.97 30.37
CA ILE A 495 45.20 -7.39 30.45
C ILE A 495 45.11 -8.87 30.02
N SER A 496 44.41 -9.71 30.78
CA SER A 496 44.14 -11.09 30.37
C SER A 496 42.83 -11.22 29.60
N THR A 497 41.82 -10.43 29.99
CA THR A 497 40.48 -10.53 29.41
C THR A 497 39.83 -9.15 29.26
N LEU A 498 39.34 -8.85 28.06
CA LEU A 498 38.62 -7.61 27.74
C LEU A 498 37.17 -7.94 27.34
N MET A 499 36.22 -7.29 27.99
CA MET A 499 34.79 -7.37 27.69
C MET A 499 34.31 -6.10 27.00
N SER A 500 33.63 -6.22 25.86
CA SER A 500 33.07 -5.07 25.14
C SER A 500 31.71 -5.37 24.53
N ASP A 501 31.00 -4.32 24.11
CA ASP A 501 29.83 -4.46 23.25
C ASP A 501 30.20 -4.87 21.81
N ASN A 502 29.15 -5.15 21.03
CA ASN A 502 29.26 -5.66 19.66
C ASN A 502 29.45 -4.54 18.60
N ALA A 503 29.87 -3.33 18.99
CA ALA A 503 30.11 -2.25 18.03
C ALA A 503 31.21 -2.60 17.01
N THR A 504 31.12 -2.01 15.82
CA THR A 504 31.96 -2.34 14.66
C THR A 504 33.44 -2.03 14.88
N ASN A 505 33.74 -1.00 15.66
CA ASN A 505 35.10 -0.64 16.08
C ASN A 505 35.75 -1.70 16.99
N PHE A 506 35.02 -2.27 17.95
CA PHE A 506 35.54 -3.34 18.83
C PHE A 506 35.69 -4.66 18.07
N LYS A 507 34.73 -5.00 17.18
CA LYS A 507 34.87 -6.18 16.30
C LYS A 507 36.05 -6.05 15.35
N GLY A 508 36.25 -4.86 14.78
CA GLY A 508 37.42 -4.54 13.97
C GLY A 508 38.72 -4.69 14.76
N ALA A 509 38.77 -4.17 15.99
CA ALA A 509 39.95 -4.24 16.83
C ALA A 509 40.31 -5.68 17.23
N ALA A 510 39.31 -6.48 17.59
CA ALA A 510 39.50 -7.90 17.87
C ALA A 510 40.00 -8.67 16.63
N ALA A 511 39.49 -8.35 15.44
CA ALA A 511 39.93 -8.98 14.19
C ALA A 511 41.38 -8.62 13.83
N GLU A 512 41.77 -7.35 13.97
CA GLU A 512 43.14 -6.84 13.79
C GLU A 512 44.13 -7.54 14.72
N LEU A 513 43.81 -7.63 16.02
CA LEU A 513 44.64 -8.33 17.02
C LEU A 513 44.79 -9.82 16.69
N ASN A 514 43.69 -10.49 16.34
CA ASN A 514 43.71 -11.90 15.95
C ASN A 514 44.50 -12.12 14.65
N ARG A 515 44.45 -11.18 13.70
CA ARG A 515 45.25 -11.23 12.47
C ARG A 515 46.74 -11.11 12.76
N PHE A 516 47.13 -10.18 13.65
CA PHE A 516 48.51 -9.99 14.07
C PHE A 516 49.08 -11.23 14.76
N ILE A 517 48.31 -11.86 15.67
CA ILE A 517 48.67 -13.12 16.33
C ILE A 517 48.90 -14.22 15.29
N LYS A 518 47.98 -14.42 14.34
CA LYS A 518 48.12 -15.44 13.28
C LYS A 518 49.37 -15.24 12.41
N LEU A 519 49.76 -13.99 12.14
CA LEU A 519 50.89 -13.66 11.28
C LEU A 519 52.25 -13.95 11.95
N ILE A 520 52.33 -13.80 13.27
CA ILE A 520 53.52 -14.08 14.08
C ILE A 520 53.63 -15.58 14.39
N CYS A 521 52.52 -16.24 14.70
CA CYS A 521 52.50 -17.67 15.03
C CYS A 521 52.96 -18.58 13.88
N ASN A 522 52.87 -18.14 12.62
CA ASN A 522 53.29 -18.92 11.46
C ASN A 522 54.82 -19.04 11.26
N LYS A 523 55.66 -18.28 11.99
CA LYS A 523 57.11 -18.21 11.72
C LYS A 523 58.03 -18.81 12.79
N ASN A 524 57.56 -19.08 14.01
CA ASN A 524 58.38 -19.72 15.06
C ASN A 524 57.50 -20.29 16.19
N GLU A 525 57.64 -21.57 16.51
CA GLU A 525 56.74 -22.31 17.41
C GLU A 525 56.92 -21.92 18.90
N THR A 526 58.16 -21.62 19.33
CA THR A 526 58.47 -21.11 20.67
C THR A 526 57.98 -19.68 20.90
N LEU A 527 58.14 -18.81 19.91
CA LEU A 527 57.62 -17.44 19.94
C LEU A 527 56.09 -17.43 19.89
N ALA A 528 55.49 -18.33 19.09
CA ALA A 528 54.04 -18.53 19.01
C ALA A 528 53.45 -18.93 20.36
N ASN A 529 54.09 -19.84 21.09
CA ASN A 529 53.66 -20.25 22.43
C ASN A 529 53.82 -19.13 23.47
N TYR A 530 54.90 -18.35 23.40
CA TYR A 530 55.09 -17.15 24.24
C TYR A 530 54.02 -16.08 23.95
N PHE A 531 53.72 -15.78 22.69
CA PHE A 531 52.69 -14.80 22.30
C PHE A 531 51.24 -15.30 22.42
N ALA A 532 51.00 -16.61 22.40
CA ALA A 532 49.72 -17.21 22.78
C ALA A 532 49.49 -17.12 24.30
N SER A 533 50.55 -17.35 25.09
CA SER A 533 50.54 -17.03 26.53
C SER A 533 50.42 -15.52 26.79
N GLU A 534 50.81 -14.71 25.81
CA GLU A 534 50.62 -13.27 25.46
C GLU A 534 49.18 -12.72 25.32
N ALA A 535 48.26 -13.52 24.81
CA ALA A 535 47.07 -12.98 24.12
C ALA A 535 45.98 -12.44 25.08
N ILE A 536 45.40 -11.29 24.74
CA ILE A 536 44.21 -10.75 25.40
C ILE A 536 42.99 -11.56 24.93
N GLN A 537 42.30 -12.25 25.84
CA GLN A 537 41.06 -12.94 25.53
C GLN A 537 39.92 -11.93 25.41
N TRP A 538 39.35 -11.77 24.20
CA TRP A 538 38.25 -10.84 23.96
C TRP A 538 36.89 -11.54 24.07
N LYS A 539 36.00 -11.03 24.94
CA LYS A 539 34.62 -11.54 25.11
C LYS A 539 33.61 -10.44 24.75
N PHE A 540 32.67 -10.74 23.86
CA PHE A 540 31.60 -9.81 23.48
C PHE A 540 30.33 -10.05 24.30
N ILE A 541 29.71 -8.97 24.81
CA ILE A 541 28.40 -9.09 25.46
C ILE A 541 27.28 -9.34 24.43
N PRO A 542 26.14 -9.95 24.81
CA PRO A 542 25.00 -10.14 23.93
C PRO A 542 24.55 -8.82 23.27
N PRO A 543 24.19 -8.84 21.97
CA PRO A 543 23.77 -7.64 21.27
C PRO A 543 22.57 -6.99 21.97
N ARG A 544 22.56 -5.65 22.04
CA ARG A 544 21.49 -4.83 22.66
C ARG A 544 21.21 -5.16 24.13
N SER A 545 22.17 -5.75 24.84
CA SER A 545 22.05 -6.08 26.26
C SER A 545 23.08 -5.32 27.11
N PRO A 546 22.99 -3.96 27.18
CA PRO A 546 23.99 -3.13 27.87
C PRO A 546 24.13 -3.46 29.36
N ASN A 547 23.09 -4.03 29.96
CA ASN A 547 23.05 -4.50 31.34
C ASN A 547 24.11 -5.58 31.66
N PHE A 548 24.65 -6.27 30.65
CA PHE A 548 25.75 -7.23 30.82
C PHE A 548 27.13 -6.56 30.87
N GLY A 549 27.23 -5.29 30.45
CA GLY A 549 28.49 -4.54 30.41
C GLY A 549 28.56 -3.35 31.37
N VAL A 550 27.43 -2.78 31.77
CA VAL A 550 27.38 -1.55 32.58
C VAL A 550 26.98 -1.86 34.02
N LEU A 551 27.77 -1.34 34.97
CA LEU A 551 27.41 -1.29 36.38
C LEU A 551 26.89 0.11 36.75
N PRO A 552 25.83 0.24 37.56
CA PRO A 552 25.49 1.50 38.21
C PRO A 552 26.54 1.89 39.25
N LEU A 553 26.84 3.20 39.35
CA LEU A 553 27.59 3.77 40.48
C LEU A 553 26.68 3.83 41.71
N SER A 554 27.28 3.84 42.91
CA SER A 554 26.55 4.02 44.19
C SER A 554 25.87 5.39 44.21
N ASP A 555 24.62 5.43 44.69
CA ASP A 555 23.82 6.66 44.83
C ASP A 555 24.04 7.38 46.18
N ASN A 556 24.99 6.92 47.01
CA ASN A 556 25.17 7.41 48.37
C ASN A 556 26.05 8.68 48.43
N ILE A 557 25.42 9.84 48.67
CA ILE A 557 26.07 11.17 48.69
C ILE A 557 26.95 11.40 49.93
N ASN A 558 26.81 10.60 51.00
CA ASN A 558 27.42 10.86 52.31
C ASN A 558 28.74 10.11 52.60
N GLU A 559 29.31 9.39 51.64
CA GLU A 559 30.60 8.68 51.81
C GLU A 559 31.78 9.56 51.37
N TYR A 560 32.39 10.30 52.31
CA TYR A 560 33.44 11.28 52.03
C TYR A 560 34.86 10.72 51.76
N GLU A 561 35.06 9.40 51.66
CA GLU A 561 36.34 8.83 51.20
C GLU A 561 36.18 8.05 49.89
N VAL A 562 36.52 8.72 48.78
CA VAL A 562 36.59 8.12 47.45
C VAL A 562 37.80 7.19 47.38
N LEU A 563 37.58 5.89 47.11
CA LEU A 563 38.64 4.94 46.76
C LEU A 563 39.31 5.36 45.43
N THR A 564 40.32 6.22 45.52
CA THR A 564 41.12 6.63 44.35
C THR A 564 42.08 5.52 43.89
N PRO A 565 42.55 5.53 42.62
CA PRO A 565 43.59 4.62 42.15
C PRO A 565 44.87 4.62 43.01
N GLY A 566 45.14 5.70 43.75
CA GLY A 566 46.25 5.76 44.71
C GLY A 566 46.13 4.72 45.81
N HIS A 567 44.93 4.46 46.32
CA HIS A 567 44.72 3.48 47.40
C HIS A 567 45.16 2.07 47.00
N PHE A 568 45.15 1.77 45.70
CA PHE A 568 45.54 0.47 45.15
C PHE A 568 47.02 0.39 44.74
N ILE A 569 47.70 1.54 44.54
CA ILE A 569 49.09 1.60 44.08
C ILE A 569 50.05 1.88 45.25
N ILE A 570 49.66 2.76 46.17
CA ILE A 570 50.48 3.25 47.30
C ILE A 570 49.76 3.11 48.65
N GLY A 571 48.57 2.52 48.69
CA GLY A 571 47.79 2.31 49.93
C GLY A 571 47.04 3.54 50.45
N ARG A 572 47.09 4.69 49.76
CA ARG A 572 46.48 5.99 50.16
C ARG A 572 46.07 6.85 48.95
N PRO A 573 45.33 7.96 49.08
CA PRO A 573 44.99 8.82 47.94
C PRO A 573 46.22 9.39 47.23
N ILE A 574 46.18 9.55 45.89
CA ILE A 574 47.30 10.12 45.10
C ILE A 574 47.64 11.55 45.51
N SER A 575 46.68 12.27 46.12
CA SER A 575 46.85 13.62 46.65
C SER A 575 47.38 13.69 48.08
N ALA A 576 47.72 12.55 48.70
CA ALA A 576 48.27 12.53 50.06
C ALA A 576 49.71 13.06 50.09
N ILE A 577 50.06 13.74 51.18
CA ILE A 577 51.39 14.30 51.43
C ILE A 577 52.44 13.16 51.37
N PRO A 578 53.61 13.36 50.73
CA PRO A 578 54.69 12.37 50.72
C PRO A 578 55.09 11.98 52.14
N GLU A 579 55.36 10.69 52.36
CA GLU A 579 55.74 10.17 53.68
C GLU A 579 57.12 10.69 54.11
N PRO A 580 57.34 11.00 55.40
CA PRO A 580 58.68 11.25 55.90
C PRO A 580 59.58 10.03 55.64
N ALA A 581 60.85 10.26 55.31
CA ALA A 581 61.79 9.20 55.02
C ALA A 581 61.99 8.30 56.25
N ILE A 582 61.53 7.06 56.16
CA ILE A 582 61.64 6.02 57.20
C ILE A 582 62.75 5.02 56.87
N LEU A 583 63.81 5.51 56.22
CA LEU A 583 64.98 4.73 55.78
C LEU A 583 65.71 4.03 56.94
N ASP A 584 65.51 4.49 58.18
CA ASP A 584 66.18 3.97 59.38
C ASP A 584 65.36 2.92 60.15
N ILE A 585 64.18 2.53 59.65
CA ILE A 585 63.35 1.48 60.26
C ILE A 585 63.67 0.13 59.60
N SER A 586 64.06 -0.87 60.38
CA SER A 586 64.35 -2.21 59.86
C SER A 586 63.09 -2.91 59.34
N ASP A 587 63.07 -3.21 58.04
CA ASP A 587 61.95 -3.85 57.36
C ASP A 587 61.79 -5.32 57.75
N ASN A 588 60.79 -5.66 58.55
CA ASN A 588 60.41 -7.05 58.80
C ASN A 588 59.44 -7.53 57.70
N ARG A 589 59.93 -8.25 56.68
CA ARG A 589 59.18 -8.67 55.47
C ARG A 589 57.80 -9.29 55.73
N LEU A 590 57.65 -9.99 56.85
CA LEU A 590 56.40 -10.65 57.25
C LEU A 590 55.28 -9.63 57.53
N SER A 591 55.60 -8.50 58.16
CA SER A 591 54.64 -7.47 58.58
C SER A 591 54.11 -6.64 57.41
N ARG A 592 54.96 -6.34 56.42
CA ARG A 592 54.56 -5.67 55.16
C ARG A 592 53.63 -6.56 54.33
N TRP A 593 53.96 -7.85 54.20
CA TRP A 593 53.09 -8.82 53.52
C TRP A 593 51.73 -8.97 54.23
N GLN A 594 51.72 -9.09 55.56
CA GLN A 594 50.50 -9.13 56.37
C GLN A 594 49.65 -7.87 56.21
N TYR A 595 50.27 -6.68 56.15
CA TYR A 595 49.57 -5.41 55.93
C TYR A 595 48.93 -5.32 54.53
N THR A 596 49.67 -5.64 53.46
CA THR A 596 49.10 -5.72 52.10
C THR A 596 47.98 -6.76 52.01
N THR A 597 48.15 -7.91 52.66
CA THR A 597 47.14 -8.98 52.68
C THR A 597 45.88 -8.54 53.42
N LYS A 598 46.02 -7.84 54.56
CA LYS A 598 44.91 -7.26 55.32
C LYS A 598 44.16 -6.19 54.52
N CYS A 599 44.86 -5.33 53.80
CA CYS A 599 44.24 -4.33 52.90
C CYS A 599 43.44 -5.00 51.79
N VAL A 600 44.01 -6.01 51.12
CA VAL A 600 43.32 -6.80 50.08
C VAL A 600 42.09 -7.50 50.66
N GLN A 601 42.19 -8.12 51.84
CA GLN A 601 41.07 -8.78 52.50
C GLN A 601 39.96 -7.78 52.90
N THR A 602 40.32 -6.58 53.35
CA THR A 602 39.37 -5.52 53.73
C THR A 602 38.58 -5.02 52.50
N ILE A 603 39.26 -4.86 51.36
CA ILE A 603 38.63 -4.51 50.08
C ILE A 603 37.65 -5.61 49.64
N TRP A 604 38.04 -6.88 49.71
CA TRP A 604 37.16 -8.00 49.37
C TRP A 604 35.97 -8.14 50.33
N LYS A 605 36.16 -7.81 51.61
CA LYS A 605 35.07 -7.79 52.61
C LYS A 605 34.05 -6.69 52.28
N ARG A 606 34.50 -5.49 51.94
CA ARG A 606 33.63 -4.37 51.50
C ARG A 606 32.91 -4.70 50.19
N TRP A 607 33.64 -5.20 49.18
CA TRP A 607 33.03 -5.65 47.91
C TRP A 607 31.94 -6.70 48.15
N LYS A 608 32.21 -7.73 48.96
CA LYS A 608 31.23 -8.78 49.25
C LYS A 608 29.98 -8.24 49.96
N ASN A 609 30.15 -7.30 50.89
CA ASN A 609 29.05 -6.76 51.69
C ASN A 609 28.19 -5.74 50.95
N ASP A 610 28.78 -4.90 50.08
CA ASP A 610 28.02 -3.82 49.43
C ASP A 610 27.52 -4.23 48.03
N TYR A 611 28.36 -4.90 47.23
CA TYR A 611 28.06 -5.23 45.84
C TYR A 611 27.03 -6.36 45.71
N LEU A 612 27.20 -7.47 46.45
CA LEU A 612 26.28 -8.60 46.35
C LEU A 612 24.88 -8.24 46.89
N ASN A 613 24.80 -7.34 47.87
CA ASN A 613 23.53 -6.87 48.42
C ASN A 613 22.82 -5.89 47.46
N HIS A 614 23.54 -5.00 46.77
CA HIS A 614 22.94 -4.15 45.73
C HIS A 614 22.38 -4.95 44.54
N LEU A 615 23.01 -6.08 44.19
CA LEU A 615 22.53 -6.97 43.13
C LEU A 615 21.28 -7.79 43.51
N GLN A 616 20.83 -7.75 44.76
CA GLN A 616 19.59 -8.42 45.20
C GLN A 616 18.31 -7.65 44.86
N GLN A 617 18.35 -6.34 44.57
CA GLN A 617 17.14 -5.57 44.22
C GLN A 617 16.54 -6.06 42.88
N ARG A 618 15.30 -6.57 42.93
CA ARG A 618 14.59 -7.19 41.78
C ARG A 618 13.35 -6.39 41.39
N ASN A 619 13.39 -5.66 40.27
CA ASN A 619 12.23 -4.91 39.77
C ASN A 619 11.35 -5.68 38.76
N LYS A 620 11.70 -6.91 38.36
CA LYS A 620 11.05 -7.65 37.24
C LYS A 620 10.70 -9.13 37.50
N TRP A 621 10.90 -9.63 38.72
CA TRP A 621 10.72 -11.05 39.08
C TRP A 621 9.41 -11.27 39.83
N GLN A 622 8.29 -11.47 39.13
CA GLN A 622 7.04 -11.80 39.82
C GLN A 622 6.48 -13.19 39.46
N PHE A 623 6.51 -13.64 38.20
CA PHE A 623 5.97 -14.96 37.82
C PHE A 623 6.65 -15.58 36.58
N GLU A 624 6.72 -16.90 36.53
CA GLU A 624 7.11 -17.66 35.33
C GLU A 624 5.96 -17.65 34.31
N LYS A 625 6.21 -17.14 33.10
CA LYS A 625 5.21 -17.08 32.02
C LYS A 625 5.63 -18.01 30.89
N ASN A 626 4.64 -18.68 30.28
CA ASN A 626 4.83 -19.65 29.19
C ASN A 626 5.81 -19.14 28.13
N ASN A 627 6.87 -19.92 27.94
CA ASN A 627 7.95 -19.61 27.03
C ASN A 627 7.50 -19.70 25.57
N VAL A 628 8.18 -18.96 24.70
CA VAL A 628 7.88 -18.92 23.28
C VAL A 628 8.47 -20.15 22.59
N ALA A 629 7.68 -20.82 21.75
CA ALA A 629 8.04 -22.07 21.10
C ALA A 629 8.59 -21.85 19.68
N VAL A 630 9.40 -22.80 19.20
CA VAL A 630 9.82 -22.89 17.80
C VAL A 630 8.58 -22.89 16.90
N GLY A 631 8.61 -22.06 15.86
CA GLY A 631 7.50 -21.91 14.92
C GLY A 631 6.52 -20.78 15.25
N CYS A 632 6.61 -20.13 16.41
CA CYS A 632 5.77 -18.98 16.75
C CYS A 632 6.08 -17.74 15.90
N LEU A 633 5.05 -16.96 15.57
CA LEU A 633 5.17 -15.66 14.91
C LEU A 633 5.39 -14.56 15.95
N VAL A 634 6.38 -13.69 15.71
CA VAL A 634 6.77 -12.58 16.58
C VAL A 634 6.95 -11.29 15.78
N LEU A 635 6.95 -10.15 16.47
CA LEU A 635 7.25 -8.84 15.90
C LEU A 635 8.65 -8.39 16.33
N LEU A 636 9.48 -8.01 15.37
CA LEU A 636 10.80 -7.44 15.60
C LEU A 636 10.65 -5.96 15.94
N LYS A 637 10.93 -5.63 17.20
CA LYS A 637 10.93 -4.24 17.64
C LYS A 637 12.10 -3.48 16.99
N GLU A 638 11.78 -2.62 16.05
CA GLU A 638 12.71 -1.69 15.41
C GLU A 638 12.47 -0.29 15.99
N ASN A 639 13.46 0.24 16.72
CA ASN A 639 13.30 1.48 17.49
C ASN A 639 13.04 2.71 16.60
N ASP A 640 13.48 2.67 15.34
CA ASP A 640 13.32 3.77 14.38
C ASP A 640 11.97 3.72 13.64
N LEU A 641 11.15 2.70 13.89
CA LEU A 641 9.88 2.48 13.20
C LEU A 641 8.70 2.41 14.18
N PRO A 642 7.52 2.95 13.79
CA PRO A 642 6.31 2.77 14.56
C PRO A 642 5.87 1.29 14.59
N PRO A 643 5.15 0.82 15.63
CA PRO A 643 4.75 -0.58 15.78
C PRO A 643 4.05 -1.21 14.58
N CYS A 644 3.27 -0.43 13.82
CA CYS A 644 2.61 -0.89 12.60
C CYS A 644 3.57 -1.31 11.47
N LYS A 645 4.82 -0.85 11.52
CA LYS A 645 5.89 -1.13 10.56
C LYS A 645 6.92 -2.14 11.06
N TRP A 646 6.78 -2.64 12.29
CA TRP A 646 7.67 -3.69 12.79
C TRP A 646 7.56 -4.95 11.94
N THR A 647 8.72 -5.50 11.62
CA THR A 647 8.83 -6.67 10.76
C THR A 647 8.33 -7.91 11.50
N MET A 648 7.54 -8.74 10.83
CA MET A 648 7.06 -10.01 11.40
C MET A 648 8.07 -11.12 11.10
N ALA A 649 8.44 -11.89 12.11
CA ALA A 649 9.42 -12.96 12.02
C ALA A 649 8.86 -14.26 12.61
N ARG A 650 9.44 -15.39 12.20
CA ARG A 650 9.15 -16.71 12.78
C ARG A 650 10.36 -17.19 13.57
N ILE A 651 10.11 -17.76 14.74
CA ILE A 651 11.18 -18.34 15.57
C ILE A 651 11.59 -19.67 14.96
N LEU A 652 12.86 -19.81 14.60
CA LEU A 652 13.42 -21.06 14.11
C LEU A 652 14.05 -21.88 15.24
N GLU A 653 14.73 -21.21 16.15
CA GLU A 653 15.49 -21.86 17.20
C GLU A 653 15.47 -20.99 18.46
N VAL A 654 15.42 -21.65 19.61
CA VAL A 654 15.46 -21.02 20.92
C VAL A 654 16.72 -21.45 21.63
N ILE A 655 17.51 -20.48 22.10
CA ILE A 655 18.76 -20.70 22.80
C ILE A 655 18.50 -20.61 24.31
N TYR A 656 18.75 -21.72 24.98
CA TYR A 656 18.64 -21.86 26.43
C TYR A 656 19.91 -21.34 27.11
N GLY A 657 19.75 -20.63 28.22
CA GLY A 657 20.85 -20.32 29.13
C GLY A 657 21.34 -21.57 29.87
N THR A 658 22.47 -21.46 30.56
CA THR A 658 23.10 -22.54 31.34
C THR A 658 22.23 -23.10 32.47
N ASP A 659 21.18 -22.38 32.86
CA ASP A 659 20.17 -22.77 33.85
C ASP A 659 18.87 -23.32 33.20
N GLY A 660 18.91 -23.66 31.91
CA GLY A 660 17.78 -24.23 31.18
C GLY A 660 16.66 -23.24 30.83
N LYS A 661 16.87 -21.91 31.00
CA LYS A 661 15.85 -20.89 30.71
C LYS A 661 16.12 -20.16 29.39
N ASN A 662 15.07 -19.93 28.60
CA ASN A 662 15.14 -19.30 27.28
C ASN A 662 15.50 -17.81 27.35
N ARG A 663 16.65 -17.40 26.78
CA ARG A 663 17.11 -16.00 26.82
C ARG A 663 17.57 -15.42 25.48
N GLN A 664 17.91 -16.26 24.51
CA GLN A 664 18.28 -15.84 23.16
C GLN A 664 17.47 -16.63 22.13
N ARG A 665 17.29 -16.05 20.94
CA ARG A 665 16.50 -16.66 19.86
C ARG A 665 17.15 -16.34 18.52
N ASN A 666 17.10 -17.31 17.61
CA ASN A 666 17.42 -17.09 16.21
C ASN A 666 16.11 -16.93 15.43
N GLU A 667 16.03 -15.88 14.62
CA GLU A 667 14.81 -15.44 13.94
C GLU A 667 15.01 -15.45 12.42
N ALA A 668 13.99 -15.89 11.68
CA ALA A 668 13.97 -15.78 10.23
C ALA A 668 12.90 -14.80 9.76
N LEU A 669 13.26 -14.01 8.76
CA LEU A 669 12.37 -13.09 8.04
C LEU A 669 11.45 -13.90 7.10
N GLY A 670 10.23 -13.41 6.86
CA GLY A 670 9.15 -14.14 6.16
C GLY A 670 9.47 -14.61 4.72
N PRO A 671 8.55 -15.39 4.11
CA PRO A 671 8.81 -16.16 2.89
C PRO A 671 9.06 -15.24 1.69
N GLY A 672 10.27 -15.30 1.13
CA GLY A 672 10.67 -14.55 -0.06
C GLY A 672 12.05 -13.86 0.02
N ILE A 673 12.72 -13.89 1.16
CA ILE A 673 14.08 -13.37 1.32
C ILE A 673 14.97 -14.49 1.87
N PRO A 674 16.10 -14.85 1.21
CA PRO A 674 16.96 -15.91 1.70
C PRO A 674 17.56 -15.55 3.07
N CYS A 675 17.62 -16.54 3.95
CA CYS A 675 18.27 -16.46 5.26
C CYS A 675 19.74 -16.04 5.09
N LEU A 676 20.03 -14.77 5.33
CA LEU A 676 21.39 -14.34 5.63
C LEU A 676 21.74 -14.86 7.03
N LYS A 677 22.50 -15.97 7.09
CA LYS A 677 23.37 -16.22 8.23
C LYS A 677 24.11 -14.92 8.51
N THR A 678 24.04 -14.43 9.74
CA THR A 678 24.79 -13.24 10.20
C THR A 678 26.29 -13.53 10.21
N SER A 679 26.89 -13.58 9.02
CA SER A 679 28.28 -13.23 8.75
C SER A 679 28.22 -12.15 7.68
N LEU A 680 28.21 -10.89 8.11
CA LEU A 680 28.30 -9.76 7.18
C LEU A 680 29.75 -9.67 6.69
N SER A 681 30.07 -10.34 5.59
CA SER A 681 31.03 -9.86 4.61
C SER A 681 30.27 -9.04 3.56
N PRO A 682 30.72 -7.82 3.21
CA PRO A 682 29.99 -7.01 2.25
C PRO A 682 30.25 -7.51 0.83
N ILE A 683 29.23 -8.09 0.21
CA ILE A 683 29.19 -8.31 -1.24
C ILE A 683 29.06 -6.93 -1.91
N ARG A 684 30.06 -6.60 -2.74
CA ARG A 684 30.03 -5.47 -3.65
C ARG A 684 28.88 -5.66 -4.65
N VAL A 685 27.88 -4.79 -4.61
CA VAL A 685 27.01 -4.50 -5.76
C VAL A 685 27.50 -3.19 -6.34
N GLY A 686 27.90 -3.22 -7.61
CA GLY A 686 28.45 -2.08 -8.32
C GLY A 686 27.41 -0.97 -8.49
N ASP A 687 27.49 0.05 -7.65
CA ASP A 687 26.92 1.36 -7.92
C ASP A 687 27.97 2.17 -8.70
N ARG A 688 27.80 2.25 -10.02
CA ARG A 688 28.34 3.38 -10.78
C ARG A 688 27.50 4.60 -10.42
N GLY A 689 28.00 5.40 -9.48
CA GLY A 689 27.40 6.70 -9.17
C GLY A 689 27.86 7.29 -7.84
N GLY A 690 29.06 7.87 -7.82
CA GLY A 690 29.51 8.96 -6.93
C GLY A 690 29.18 8.85 -5.43
N GLN A 691 30.22 8.60 -4.62
CA GLN A 691 30.19 8.84 -3.19
C GLN A 691 29.77 10.28 -2.88
N VAL A 692 28.66 10.44 -2.15
CA VAL A 692 28.26 11.70 -1.53
C VAL A 692 28.02 11.41 -0.06
N GLY A 693 28.78 12.07 0.83
CA GLY A 693 28.68 11.91 2.28
C GLY A 693 27.29 12.19 2.84
N PRO A 694 27.01 11.80 4.11
CA PRO A 694 25.68 11.86 4.69
C PRO A 694 25.28 13.32 4.95
N CYS A 695 24.54 13.91 4.00
CA CYS A 695 23.91 15.20 4.22
C CYS A 695 22.80 15.05 5.30
N PRO A 696 22.73 15.89 6.34
CA PRO A 696 21.73 15.76 7.40
C PRO A 696 20.31 16.02 6.86
N GLY A 697 19.45 14.98 6.85
CA GLY A 697 18.08 15.06 6.32
C GLY A 697 17.22 16.16 6.97
N TRP A 698 17.52 16.53 8.21
CA TRP A 698 16.80 17.58 8.94
C TRP A 698 17.03 18.99 8.38
N GLN A 699 18.20 19.28 7.78
CA GLN A 699 18.47 20.60 7.18
C GLN A 699 17.61 20.83 5.93
N ILE A 700 17.43 19.78 5.12
CA ILE A 700 16.58 19.79 3.92
C ILE A 700 15.13 20.10 4.30
N VAL A 701 14.62 19.39 5.32
CA VAL A 701 13.23 19.56 5.80
C VAL A 701 13.07 20.94 6.45
N ARG A 702 14.00 21.35 7.32
CA ARG A 702 13.96 22.66 7.99
C ARG A 702 13.92 23.79 6.98
N LYS A 703 14.73 23.74 5.92
CA LYS A 703 14.76 24.79 4.90
C LYS A 703 13.43 24.86 4.11
N ALA A 704 12.87 23.71 3.74
CA ALA A 704 11.58 23.65 3.06
C ALA A 704 10.37 24.01 3.96
N VAL A 705 10.49 23.85 5.28
CA VAL A 705 9.45 24.26 6.25
C VAL A 705 9.53 25.76 6.54
N THR A 706 10.75 26.32 6.58
CA THR A 706 11.02 27.74 6.84
C THR A 706 10.65 28.60 5.63
N ASP A 707 11.05 28.18 4.43
CA ASP A 707 10.63 28.79 3.16
C ASP A 707 9.92 27.73 2.32
N ARG A 708 8.59 27.84 2.28
CA ARG A 708 7.71 26.87 1.61
C ARG A 708 7.82 26.96 0.09
N SER A 709 8.33 28.06 -0.46
CA SER A 709 8.42 28.33 -1.90
C SER A 709 9.74 27.89 -2.54
N VAL A 710 10.71 27.45 -1.73
CA VAL A 710 12.06 27.12 -2.19
C VAL A 710 12.07 25.91 -3.13
N THR A 711 12.81 26.01 -4.23
CA THR A 711 12.91 24.90 -5.20
C THR A 711 13.89 23.83 -4.72
N SER A 712 13.67 22.58 -5.13
CA SER A 712 14.61 21.47 -4.85
C SER A 712 16.01 21.71 -5.43
N ARG A 713 16.14 22.55 -6.47
CA ARG A 713 17.42 22.91 -7.08
C ARG A 713 18.15 23.98 -6.25
N SER A 714 17.43 24.96 -5.70
CA SER A 714 18.00 25.95 -4.77
C SER A 714 18.47 25.32 -3.46
N ILE A 715 17.71 24.37 -2.90
CA ILE A 715 18.16 23.59 -1.73
C ILE A 715 19.44 22.81 -2.06
N ALA A 716 19.51 22.18 -3.24
CA ALA A 716 20.68 21.44 -3.68
C ALA A 716 21.92 22.33 -3.81
N GLN A 717 21.81 23.49 -4.47
CA GLN A 717 22.91 24.46 -4.62
C GLN A 717 23.39 25.00 -3.28
N HIS A 718 22.47 25.23 -2.33
CA HIS A 718 22.85 25.69 -1.01
C HIS A 718 23.62 24.62 -0.22
N ILE A 719 23.17 23.37 -0.29
CA ILE A 719 23.88 22.23 0.32
C ILE A 719 25.24 22.04 -0.34
N GLU A 720 25.33 22.21 -1.65
CA GLU A 720 26.59 22.17 -2.40
C GLU A 720 27.54 23.28 -1.94
N SER A 721 27.03 24.49 -1.70
CA SER A 721 27.83 25.60 -1.15
C SER A 721 28.31 25.38 0.30
N GLU A 722 27.50 24.73 1.15
CA GLU A 722 27.85 24.49 2.55
C GLU A 722 28.73 23.25 2.75
N THR A 723 28.47 22.18 2.00
CA THR A 723 29.12 20.88 2.20
C THR A 723 30.17 20.55 1.14
N ARG A 724 30.31 21.35 0.07
CA ARG A 724 31.16 21.09 -1.11
C ARG A 724 30.87 19.76 -1.82
N HIS A 725 29.69 19.19 -1.61
CA HIS A 725 29.25 17.94 -2.21
C HIS A 725 28.01 18.19 -3.08
N SER A 726 28.05 17.74 -4.33
CA SER A 726 26.93 17.92 -5.25
C SER A 726 25.78 16.97 -4.91
N VAL A 727 24.57 17.51 -4.73
CA VAL A 727 23.36 16.74 -4.43
C VAL A 727 22.33 16.96 -5.52
N PHE A 728 21.88 15.89 -6.18
CA PHE A 728 20.85 16.00 -7.21
C PHE A 728 19.49 16.44 -6.63
N ALA A 729 18.79 17.34 -7.33
CA ALA A 729 17.46 17.82 -6.95
C ALA A 729 16.42 16.69 -6.74
N ARG A 730 16.58 15.55 -7.44
CA ARG A 730 15.75 14.35 -7.24
C ARG A 730 15.87 13.77 -5.82
N THR A 731 17.07 13.80 -5.26
CA THR A 731 17.38 13.26 -3.93
C THR A 731 16.74 14.13 -2.84
N ILE A 732 16.77 15.45 -3.02
CA ILE A 732 16.09 16.42 -2.16
C ILE A 732 14.58 16.19 -2.17
N ARG A 733 13.98 16.09 -3.37
CA ARG A 733 12.53 15.82 -3.53
C ARG A 733 12.09 14.53 -2.84
N ARG A 734 12.85 13.44 -3.01
CA ARG A 734 12.58 12.15 -2.36
C ARG A 734 12.58 12.27 -0.83
N ARG A 735 13.55 12.98 -0.26
CA ARG A 735 13.64 13.20 1.20
C ARG A 735 12.51 14.07 1.76
N LEU A 736 12.10 15.11 1.03
CA LEU A 736 10.95 15.94 1.39
C LEU A 736 9.65 15.12 1.39
N GLN A 737 9.45 14.26 0.38
CA GLN A 737 8.30 13.36 0.31
C GLN A 737 8.30 12.31 1.43
N GLN A 738 9.45 11.72 1.76
CA GLN A 738 9.59 10.82 2.91
C GLN A 738 9.23 11.49 4.24
N SER A 739 9.43 12.80 4.33
CA SER A 739 9.07 13.61 5.50
C SER A 739 7.62 14.10 5.47
N GLY A 740 6.83 13.71 4.47
CA GLY A 740 5.41 14.06 4.34
C GLY A 740 5.13 15.40 3.64
N LEU A 741 6.14 16.09 3.10
CA LEU A 741 5.99 17.33 2.34
C LEU A 741 5.84 17.04 0.84
N SER A 742 4.77 17.54 0.25
CA SER A 742 4.51 17.40 -1.19
C SER A 742 4.53 18.75 -1.89
N ALA A 743 5.17 18.83 -3.05
CA ALA A 743 5.11 20.01 -3.90
C ALA A 743 3.70 20.13 -4.49
N ARG A 744 3.00 21.22 -4.16
CA ARG A 744 1.64 21.51 -4.62
C ARG A 744 1.55 22.94 -5.13
N ARG A 745 0.54 23.25 -5.94
CA ARG A 745 0.24 24.63 -6.31
C ARG A 745 -0.20 25.41 -5.06
N PRO A 746 0.35 26.61 -4.81
CA PRO A 746 -0.12 27.48 -3.74
C PRO A 746 -1.55 27.92 -4.01
N LEU A 747 -2.27 28.26 -2.94
CA LEU A 747 -3.55 28.94 -3.09
C LEU A 747 -3.25 30.39 -3.49
N LEU A 748 -3.82 30.86 -4.59
CA LEU A 748 -3.78 32.27 -4.98
C LEU A 748 -4.94 32.96 -4.26
N GLY A 749 -4.64 33.90 -3.37
CA GLY A 749 -5.66 34.60 -2.60
C GLY A 749 -5.08 35.60 -1.61
N LEU A 750 -5.93 36.48 -1.09
CA LEU A 750 -5.56 37.37 0.01
C LEU A 750 -5.45 36.55 1.29
N ALA A 751 -4.37 36.73 2.05
CA ALA A 751 -4.29 36.20 3.41
C ALA A 751 -5.36 36.88 4.27
N LEU A 752 -6.50 36.22 4.48
CA LEU A 752 -7.61 36.78 5.26
C LEU A 752 -7.18 36.91 6.72
N THR A 753 -7.06 38.14 7.22
CA THR A 753 -6.90 38.44 8.64
C THR A 753 -8.18 38.06 9.41
N GLN A 754 -8.14 38.10 10.75
CA GLN A 754 -9.22 37.57 11.58
C GLN A 754 -10.57 38.29 11.36
N ASN A 755 -10.54 39.61 11.09
CA ASN A 755 -11.74 40.40 10.80
C ASN A 755 -12.40 40.06 9.46
N PRO A 756 -11.68 40.05 8.31
CA PRO A 756 -12.24 39.60 7.03
C PRO A 756 -12.80 38.18 7.07
N ARG A 757 -12.18 37.26 7.83
CA ARG A 757 -12.73 35.90 8.01
C ARG A 757 -14.07 35.91 8.73
N ARG A 758 -14.20 36.73 9.78
CA ARG A 758 -15.46 36.89 10.51
C ARG A 758 -16.53 37.49 9.60
N LEU A 759 -16.20 38.54 8.86
CA LEU A 759 -17.14 39.19 7.92
C LEU A 759 -17.56 38.27 6.78
N LEU A 760 -16.65 37.48 6.20
CA LEU A 760 -16.98 36.47 5.20
C LEU A 760 -17.86 35.35 5.76
N CYS A 761 -17.57 34.87 6.97
CA CYS A 761 -18.40 33.87 7.64
C CYS A 761 -19.80 34.41 7.89
N GLN A 762 -19.88 35.62 8.44
CA GLN A 762 -21.14 36.29 8.72
C GLN A 762 -21.94 36.54 7.43
N TRP A 763 -21.29 36.99 6.36
CA TRP A 763 -21.92 37.17 5.04
C TRP A 763 -22.46 35.85 4.47
N CYS A 764 -21.69 34.76 4.58
CA CYS A 764 -22.11 33.42 4.16
C CYS A 764 -23.27 32.88 5.01
N ASP A 765 -23.26 33.14 6.32
CA ASP A 765 -24.32 32.70 7.24
C ASP A 765 -25.62 33.49 7.00
N GLU A 766 -25.53 34.81 6.80
CA GLU A 766 -26.65 35.69 6.47
C GLU A 766 -27.31 35.33 5.13
N ARG A 767 -26.53 34.90 4.14
CA ARG A 767 -27.00 34.64 2.76
C ARG A 767 -27.08 33.16 2.43
N ARG A 768 -27.02 32.30 3.44
CA ARG A 768 -27.05 30.83 3.32
C ARG A 768 -28.34 30.31 2.67
N MET A 769 -29.43 31.07 2.75
CA MET A 769 -30.76 30.71 2.24
C MET A 769 -31.12 31.42 0.93
N TRP A 770 -30.23 32.23 0.34
CA TRP A 770 -30.50 32.87 -0.95
C TRP A 770 -30.67 31.82 -2.04
N ALA A 771 -31.77 31.94 -2.79
CA ALA A 771 -32.12 31.04 -3.88
C ALA A 771 -32.43 31.84 -5.15
N THR A 772 -33.38 32.77 -5.06
CA THR A 772 -33.78 33.65 -6.16
C THR A 772 -32.93 34.93 -6.22
N GLU A 773 -32.37 35.36 -5.09
CA GLU A 773 -31.56 36.57 -4.97
C GLU A 773 -30.19 36.44 -5.67
N TRP A 774 -29.72 35.22 -5.94
CA TRP A 774 -28.51 34.99 -6.75
C TRP A 774 -28.67 35.46 -8.20
N ASN A 775 -29.90 35.67 -8.68
CA ASN A 775 -30.16 36.18 -10.02
C ASN A 775 -29.68 37.64 -10.19
N GLU A 776 -29.53 38.37 -9.09
CA GLU A 776 -29.13 39.79 -9.05
C GLU A 776 -27.63 39.98 -8.77
N VAL A 777 -26.88 38.88 -8.60
CA VAL A 777 -25.44 38.91 -8.29
C VAL A 777 -24.62 38.69 -9.56
N VAL A 778 -23.71 39.62 -9.83
CA VAL A 778 -22.69 39.47 -10.88
C VAL A 778 -21.35 39.13 -10.24
N PHE A 779 -20.78 37.99 -10.64
CA PHE A 779 -19.44 37.58 -10.23
C PHE A 779 -18.42 38.10 -11.23
N THR A 780 -17.44 38.85 -10.75
CA THR A 780 -16.41 39.46 -11.60
C THR A 780 -15.04 38.94 -11.22
N ASP A 781 -14.18 38.66 -12.19
CA ASP A 781 -12.77 38.36 -11.94
C ASP A 781 -11.85 39.02 -12.97
N GLU A 782 -10.60 39.19 -12.56
CA GLU A 782 -9.52 39.78 -13.32
C GLU A 782 -8.45 38.72 -13.56
N SER A 783 -8.10 38.51 -14.83
CA SER A 783 -7.08 37.56 -15.24
C SER A 783 -6.06 38.24 -16.13
N ARG A 784 -4.77 38.06 -15.82
CA ARG A 784 -3.67 38.58 -16.63
C ARG A 784 -3.16 37.49 -17.56
N ILE A 785 -2.87 37.87 -18.81
CA ILE A 785 -2.25 37.03 -19.84
C ILE A 785 -0.87 37.61 -20.16
N CYS A 786 0.18 36.86 -19.84
CA CYS A 786 1.56 37.21 -20.16
C CYS A 786 1.88 36.80 -21.62
N LEU A 787 2.33 37.74 -22.46
CA LEU A 787 2.55 37.49 -23.89
C LEU A 787 3.97 37.04 -24.25
N GLN A 788 4.95 37.27 -23.37
CA GLN A 788 6.38 37.10 -23.72
C GLN A 788 7.03 35.87 -23.10
N HIS A 789 6.54 35.37 -21.96
CA HIS A 789 7.10 34.21 -21.26
C HIS A 789 5.99 33.33 -20.65
N HIS A 790 6.31 32.04 -20.43
CA HIS A 790 5.48 31.17 -19.59
C HIS A 790 5.58 31.61 -18.13
N ASP A 791 4.46 31.96 -17.50
CA ASP A 791 4.40 32.16 -16.05
C ASP A 791 4.86 30.87 -15.35
N GLY A 792 6.01 30.96 -14.68
CA GLY A 792 6.61 29.81 -13.99
C GLY A 792 5.62 29.18 -13.02
N ARG A 793 5.53 27.84 -13.02
CA ARG A 793 4.70 27.09 -12.07
C ARG A 793 5.33 27.15 -10.68
N ILE A 794 5.01 28.19 -9.91
CA ILE A 794 5.41 28.29 -8.51
C ILE A 794 4.73 27.16 -7.73
N GLN A 795 5.51 26.43 -6.94
CA GLN A 795 5.04 25.33 -6.11
C GLN A 795 5.45 25.59 -4.66
N VAL A 796 4.60 25.18 -3.72
CA VAL A 796 4.89 25.23 -2.29
C VAL A 796 4.94 23.81 -1.71
N TRP A 797 5.87 23.57 -0.81
CA TRP A 797 5.99 22.31 -0.06
C TRP A 797 5.04 22.31 1.13
N ARG A 798 4.00 21.45 1.11
CA ARG A 798 3.02 21.39 2.19
C ARG A 798 2.65 19.96 2.61
N HIS A 799 2.26 19.80 3.87
CA HIS A 799 1.62 18.58 4.35
C HIS A 799 0.15 18.50 3.92
N HIS A 800 -0.46 17.34 4.10
CA HIS A 800 -1.90 17.17 3.89
C HIS A 800 -2.67 17.99 4.95
N GLY A 801 -3.66 18.79 4.52
CA GLY A 801 -4.43 19.69 5.39
C GLY A 801 -3.88 21.12 5.50
N GLU A 802 -2.62 21.38 5.14
CA GLU A 802 -1.96 22.69 5.26
C GLU A 802 -2.33 23.71 4.16
N ARG A 803 -3.40 23.49 3.40
CA ARG A 803 -3.73 24.32 2.22
C ARG A 803 -3.97 25.79 2.57
N MET A 804 -4.54 26.05 3.75
CA MET A 804 -4.98 27.39 4.19
C MET A 804 -3.96 28.12 5.08
N LEU A 805 -2.77 27.53 5.31
CA LEU A 805 -1.70 28.20 6.06
C LEU A 805 -1.17 29.39 5.26
N ASN A 806 -0.98 30.52 5.93
CA ASN A 806 -0.50 31.76 5.29
C ASN A 806 0.82 31.55 4.53
N SER A 807 1.71 30.68 5.01
CA SER A 807 2.96 30.31 4.34
C SER A 807 2.80 29.46 3.07
N CYS A 808 1.59 28.97 2.78
CA CYS A 808 1.23 28.19 1.59
C CYS A 808 0.31 28.97 0.63
N VAL A 809 -0.04 30.22 0.98
CA VAL A 809 -0.85 31.14 0.17
C VAL A 809 0.10 32.13 -0.49
N MET A 810 -0.07 32.36 -1.79
CA MET A 810 0.62 33.44 -2.49
C MET A 810 -0.33 34.61 -2.71
N HIS A 811 0.13 35.81 -2.37
CA HIS A 811 -0.55 37.06 -2.71
C HIS A 811 -0.55 37.25 -4.24
N ARG A 812 -1.66 37.75 -4.80
CA ARG A 812 -1.69 38.23 -6.19
C ARG A 812 -0.65 39.35 -6.33
N HIS A 813 0.26 39.23 -7.31
CA HIS A 813 1.22 40.29 -7.62
C HIS A 813 0.49 41.59 -7.99
N THR A 814 0.72 42.65 -7.22
CA THR A 814 0.31 44.04 -7.52
C THR A 814 1.48 44.86 -8.13
N GLY A 815 2.36 44.19 -8.87
CA GLY A 815 3.57 44.81 -9.46
C GLY A 815 3.43 45.09 -10.95
N PRO A 816 4.05 46.17 -11.48
CA PRO A 816 4.03 46.50 -12.89
C PRO A 816 4.94 45.54 -13.65
N ALA A 817 4.34 44.65 -14.45
CA ALA A 817 5.09 43.82 -15.38
C ALA A 817 4.30 43.70 -16.70
N PRO A 818 4.97 43.51 -17.85
CA PRO A 818 4.33 43.54 -19.16
C PRO A 818 3.32 42.38 -19.33
N GLY A 819 2.10 42.67 -19.75
CA GLY A 819 1.03 41.70 -19.99
C GLY A 819 -0.31 42.37 -20.28
N ILE A 820 -1.24 41.63 -20.89
CA ILE A 820 -2.62 42.10 -21.13
C ILE A 820 -3.48 41.68 -19.94
N MET A 821 -4.20 42.62 -19.33
CA MET A 821 -5.20 42.31 -18.32
C MET A 821 -6.56 42.12 -19.00
N VAL A 822 -7.26 41.06 -18.63
CA VAL A 822 -8.61 40.75 -19.12
C VAL A 822 -9.53 40.71 -17.92
N TRP A 823 -10.58 41.52 -17.99
CA TRP A 823 -11.64 41.56 -16.99
C TRP A 823 -12.88 40.85 -17.54
N GLY A 824 -13.58 40.06 -16.71
CA GLY A 824 -14.78 39.36 -17.11
C GLY A 824 -15.78 39.20 -15.98
N GLY A 825 -17.06 39.16 -16.33
CA GLY A 825 -18.17 38.97 -15.39
C GLY A 825 -19.11 37.85 -15.81
N ILE A 826 -19.72 37.19 -14.83
CA ILE A 826 -20.72 36.14 -15.02
C ILE A 826 -21.91 36.46 -14.11
N GLY A 827 -23.08 36.66 -14.71
CA GLY A 827 -24.36 36.67 -14.02
C GLY A 827 -25.07 35.31 -14.18
N TYR A 828 -26.19 35.13 -13.47
CA TYR A 828 -26.94 33.87 -13.49
C TYR A 828 -27.46 33.50 -14.90
N HIS A 829 -27.90 34.48 -15.69
CA HIS A 829 -28.51 34.26 -17.01
C HIS A 829 -27.59 34.52 -18.21
N SER A 830 -26.44 35.18 -18.04
CA SER A 830 -25.53 35.48 -19.15
C SER A 830 -24.11 35.82 -18.70
N ARG A 831 -23.19 35.86 -19.66
CA ARG A 831 -21.78 36.23 -19.46
C ARG A 831 -21.55 37.62 -20.01
N ILE A 832 -20.80 38.42 -19.28
CA ILE A 832 -20.40 39.76 -19.70
C ILE A 832 -19.23 39.63 -20.69
N PRO A 833 -19.20 40.43 -21.78
CA PRO A 833 -18.07 40.45 -22.71
C PRO A 833 -16.74 40.69 -21.99
N LEU A 834 -15.69 40.03 -22.45
CA LEU A 834 -14.35 40.20 -21.87
C LEU A 834 -13.81 41.59 -22.22
N VAL A 835 -13.46 42.37 -21.20
CA VAL A 835 -12.89 43.71 -21.34
C VAL A 835 -11.38 43.59 -21.33
N ARG A 836 -10.74 44.00 -22.44
CA ARG A 836 -9.28 44.01 -22.56
C ARG A 836 -8.75 45.33 -22.03
N ILE A 837 -7.96 45.29 -20.98
CA ILE A 837 -7.35 46.46 -20.34
C ILE A 837 -5.85 46.45 -20.63
N ALA A 838 -5.38 47.47 -21.34
CA ALA A 838 -3.95 47.67 -21.60
C ALA A 838 -3.31 48.39 -20.41
N GLY A 839 -2.35 47.74 -19.74
CA GLY A 839 -1.59 48.30 -18.61
C GLY A 839 -2.17 47.96 -17.24
N THR A 840 -1.74 48.70 -16.21
CA THR A 840 -2.15 48.48 -14.81
C THR A 840 -3.53 49.08 -14.55
N LEU A 841 -4.45 48.26 -14.02
CA LEU A 841 -5.79 48.69 -13.59
C LEU A 841 -5.68 49.44 -12.27
N LYS A 842 -5.91 50.76 -12.31
CA LYS A 842 -6.07 51.62 -11.13
C LYS A 842 -7.55 51.79 -10.82
N SER A 843 -7.89 52.13 -9.58
CA SER A 843 -9.27 52.36 -9.13
C SER A 843 -10.09 53.25 -10.08
N GLN A 844 -9.52 54.38 -10.53
CA GLN A 844 -10.19 55.28 -11.47
C GLN A 844 -10.51 54.63 -12.82
N ARG A 845 -9.59 53.82 -13.35
CA ARG A 845 -9.79 53.09 -14.62
C ARG A 845 -10.78 51.95 -14.48
N TYR A 846 -10.83 51.30 -13.32
CA TYR A 846 -11.85 50.30 -13.04
C TYR A 846 -13.25 50.91 -13.03
N ILE A 847 -13.40 52.10 -12.43
CA ILE A 847 -14.67 52.82 -12.45
C ILE A 847 -15.08 53.16 -13.89
N SER A 848 -14.20 53.81 -14.66
CA SER A 848 -14.55 54.31 -16.00
C SER A 848 -14.62 53.22 -17.08
N GLU A 849 -13.66 52.30 -17.13
CA GLU A 849 -13.53 51.31 -18.23
C GLU A 849 -14.27 49.99 -17.97
N VAL A 850 -14.64 49.71 -16.71
CA VAL A 850 -15.28 48.44 -16.32
C VAL A 850 -16.65 48.65 -15.70
N LEU A 851 -16.74 49.40 -14.58
CA LEU A 851 -18.02 49.58 -13.88
C LEU A 851 -19.02 50.38 -14.71
N GLU A 852 -18.65 51.60 -15.13
CA GLU A 852 -19.54 52.50 -15.88
C GLU A 852 -19.77 52.04 -17.31
N ALA A 853 -18.72 51.58 -17.99
CA ALA A 853 -18.81 51.21 -19.40
C ALA A 853 -19.48 49.85 -19.64
N VAL A 854 -19.43 48.91 -18.70
CA VAL A 854 -19.80 47.50 -18.96
C VAL A 854 -20.71 46.90 -17.89
N VAL A 855 -20.40 47.06 -16.59
CA VAL A 855 -21.18 46.42 -15.52
C VAL A 855 -22.53 47.11 -15.29
N LEU A 856 -22.54 48.43 -15.20
CA LEU A 856 -23.75 49.22 -14.96
C LEU A 856 -24.78 49.07 -16.10
N PRO A 857 -24.41 49.16 -17.40
CA PRO A 857 -25.34 48.89 -18.50
C PRO A 857 -25.88 47.44 -18.49
N TYR A 858 -25.05 46.46 -18.12
CA TYR A 858 -25.47 45.07 -18.02
C TYR A 858 -26.48 44.84 -16.88
N LEU A 859 -26.25 45.46 -15.72
CA LEU A 859 -27.16 45.40 -14.58
C LEU A 859 -28.49 46.13 -14.86
N GLN A 860 -28.45 47.27 -15.56
CA GLN A 860 -29.65 48.00 -15.98
C GLN A 860 -30.51 47.23 -16.99
N GLY A 861 -29.92 46.27 -17.72
CA GLY A 861 -30.66 45.38 -18.64
C GLY A 861 -31.36 44.19 -17.97
N LEU A 862 -31.15 43.95 -16.67
CA LEU A 862 -31.85 42.92 -15.89
C LEU A 862 -33.11 43.52 -15.29
N ALA A 863 -34.28 43.03 -15.69
CA ALA A 863 -35.61 43.65 -15.46
C ALA A 863 -36.05 43.84 -13.98
N THR A 864 -35.20 43.54 -12.98
CA THR A 864 -35.49 43.69 -11.55
C THR A 864 -34.26 44.11 -10.72
N ALA A 865 -33.31 44.87 -11.25
CA ALA A 865 -32.21 45.39 -10.42
C ALA A 865 -32.66 46.61 -9.59
N ILE A 866 -32.82 46.44 -8.26
CA ILE A 866 -32.98 47.57 -7.32
C ILE A 866 -31.59 48.15 -7.05
N PHE A 867 -31.38 49.42 -7.39
CA PHE A 867 -30.19 50.18 -6.96
C PHE A 867 -30.35 50.60 -5.48
N GLN A 868 -29.44 50.14 -4.62
CA GLN A 868 -29.08 50.82 -3.37
C GLN A 868 -27.55 50.93 -3.29
#